data_AF-A0A1S2M6S7-F1
#
_entry.id   AF-A0A1S2M6S7-F1
#
_cell.length_a   1.000
_cell.length_b   1.000
_cell.length_c   1.000
_cell.angle_alpha   90.00
_cell.angle_beta   90.00
_cell.angle_gamma   90.00
#
_symmetry.space_group_name_H-M   'P 1'
#
loop_
_entity.id
_entity.type
_entity.pdbx_description
1 polymer ?
#
loop_
_entity_poly.entity_id
_entity_poly.type
_entity_poly.pdbx_seq_one_letter_code
_entity_poly.pdbx_strand_id
1 'polypeptide(L)'
;MKKISFLLALVFLLAIQPLTVAADDITGHRLEKEMREMAAREIMQGYSNGKFGPDDQVTRGQFALLIYRALKLPDPGGAIPFIDVSEGTELELAIRSAYAAKIINGYNDTEFRPGLHIERQQMAAMIYRALQFKEIEGVNVPLTFSDTNKIAASFLDAVAYNTHFKIIQGHLDGRFAPTDTATRAHAAAFIFRMLNVIEKPPEILYEIGSISNGQLVYSPTKYKTFAEAQQVFDPSKHDVIVINDKVLQMKEGIAYTRPAVGATVSIFPNKTLNPNNSLTYLPAGAEMKFIEADGTTVKVQIADTVGFVSVYDVNLVPKQLLKGQSYYRNIDGRLFHYVYVPASNHYVNYSIGPAPEFVKPDVNARYYSWDGITFYDASNKLVGVDYQYFTHIPLRTKTAYTAEELNRFVRELKPPHLPESPLAQLGEVFIAAQEEHNVNALYLLAKAIHESNWGTSAIAREKYNLFGYKAVDSNPGEGAATFESYEACIRFIANFIKESYISPRNSQGANNWRYNGALLGNKTVGINVRYASDPYWGQKIAGHMYRADRHLGGLDTKVENRVRIGIVNTNLGLNVRSQPVTTSTVQFSYPRAKGYSVLIVDEVIAADGVLWYKILSDHPAHEFAYVYGNGPLGQYVIDLSKPLVK
;
A
#
# COMPACT_ATOMS: atom_id res chain seq x y z
N MET A 1 -24.19 39.32 108.43
CA MET A 1 -23.17 40.35 108.12
C MET A 1 -22.53 40.03 106.78
N LYS A 2 -22.50 41.03 105.90
CA LYS A 2 -21.82 41.20 104.60
C LYS A 2 -20.72 40.17 104.25
N LYS A 3 -20.78 39.61 103.03
CA LYS A 3 -19.99 40.02 101.84
C LYS A 3 -20.35 39.14 100.63
N ILE A 4 -20.86 39.76 99.59
CA ILE A 4 -21.09 39.19 98.26
C ILE A 4 -19.88 39.58 97.41
N SER A 5 -19.18 38.60 96.84
CA SER A 5 -18.21 38.82 95.76
C SER A 5 -18.71 38.08 94.52
N PHE A 6 -18.83 38.85 93.43
CA PHE A 6 -19.13 38.41 92.07
C PHE A 6 -18.03 37.47 91.54
N LEU A 7 -18.42 36.33 90.96
CA LEU A 7 -17.54 35.52 90.13
C LEU A 7 -18.10 35.50 88.70
N LEU A 8 -17.26 35.92 87.76
CA LEU A 8 -17.48 36.00 86.33
C LEU A 8 -17.48 34.58 85.73
N ALA A 9 -18.57 34.14 85.12
CA ALA A 9 -18.61 32.89 84.34
C ALA A 9 -18.57 33.24 82.85
N LEU A 10 -17.44 32.97 82.21
CA LEU A 10 -17.19 33.13 80.78
C LEU A 10 -17.78 31.91 80.04
N VAL A 11 -18.87 32.11 79.28
CA VAL A 11 -19.43 31.09 78.39
C VAL A 11 -18.73 31.19 77.03
N PHE A 12 -17.90 30.19 76.70
CA PHE A 12 -17.37 30.03 75.34
C PHE A 12 -18.43 29.33 74.48
N LEU A 13 -19.07 30.06 73.58
CA LEU A 13 -19.86 29.49 72.49
C LEU A 13 -18.90 29.09 71.36
N LEU A 14 -18.61 27.80 71.21
CA LEU A 14 -17.91 27.26 70.03
C LEU A 14 -18.91 27.19 68.87
N ALA A 15 -18.86 28.18 67.99
CA ALA A 15 -19.51 28.11 66.70
C ALA A 15 -18.76 27.09 65.82
N ILE A 16 -19.36 25.92 65.58
CA ILE A 16 -18.90 25.00 64.54
C ILE A 16 -19.24 25.66 63.21
N GLN A 17 -18.25 26.26 62.55
CA GLN A 17 -18.41 26.64 61.15
C GLN A 17 -18.24 25.39 60.28
N PRO A 18 -19.16 25.11 59.34
CA PRO A 18 -18.93 24.05 58.38
C PRO A 18 -17.67 24.39 57.57
N LEU A 19 -16.74 23.45 57.52
CA LEU A 19 -15.55 23.57 56.68
C LEU A 19 -16.03 23.61 55.23
N THR A 20 -16.07 24.78 54.61
CA THR A 20 -16.22 24.88 53.16
C THR A 20 -14.93 24.36 52.55
N VAL A 21 -14.92 23.09 52.15
CA VAL A 21 -13.88 22.55 51.25
C VAL A 21 -13.95 23.40 49.99
N ALA A 22 -12.90 24.16 49.71
CA ALA A 22 -12.79 24.85 48.43
C ALA A 22 -12.92 23.78 47.33
N ALA A 23 -13.98 23.86 46.53
CA ALA A 23 -14.18 22.94 45.42
C ALA A 23 -12.97 23.06 44.48
N ASP A 24 -12.24 21.97 44.29
CA ASP A 24 -11.23 21.90 43.24
C ASP A 24 -11.90 22.11 41.87
N ASP A 25 -11.13 22.54 40.87
CA ASP A 25 -11.64 22.76 39.52
C ASP A 25 -11.89 21.46 38.74
N ILE A 26 -11.78 20.29 39.40
CA ILE A 26 -12.17 18.99 38.85
C ILE A 26 -13.65 18.71 39.15
N THR A 27 -14.16 19.15 40.31
CA THR A 27 -15.52 18.84 40.77
C THR A 27 -16.58 19.27 39.76
N GLY A 28 -17.40 18.32 39.30
CA GLY A 28 -18.46 18.55 38.31
C GLY A 28 -18.00 18.45 36.86
N HIS A 29 -16.71 18.25 36.59
CA HIS A 29 -16.20 18.05 35.24
C HIS A 29 -16.58 16.65 34.69
N ARG A 30 -16.87 16.53 33.39
CA ARG A 30 -17.32 15.26 32.78
C ARG A 30 -16.32 14.10 32.91
N LEU A 31 -15.03 14.41 33.01
CA LEU A 31 -13.92 13.45 33.20
C LEU A 31 -13.35 13.49 34.62
N GLU A 32 -14.16 13.93 35.60
CA GLU A 32 -13.78 14.03 37.01
C GLU A 32 -13.22 12.70 37.53
N LYS A 33 -13.89 11.59 37.25
CA LYS A 33 -13.45 10.25 37.68
C LYS A 33 -12.02 9.96 37.23
N GLU A 34 -11.75 10.12 35.94
CA GLU A 34 -10.44 9.83 35.38
C GLU A 34 -9.35 10.75 35.93
N MET A 35 -9.64 12.05 36.06
CA MET A 35 -8.69 13.00 36.62
C MET A 35 -8.38 12.71 38.09
N ARG A 36 -9.38 12.39 38.91
CA ARG A 36 -9.18 12.02 40.32
C ARG A 36 -8.34 10.77 40.48
N GLU A 37 -8.55 9.76 39.63
CA GLU A 37 -7.72 8.55 39.65
C GLU A 37 -6.26 8.88 39.28
N MET A 38 -6.04 9.68 38.24
CA MET A 38 -4.68 10.08 37.84
C MET A 38 -3.99 10.93 38.92
N ALA A 39 -4.74 11.76 39.64
CA ALA A 39 -4.24 12.53 40.77
C ALA A 39 -3.89 11.63 41.97
N ALA A 40 -4.78 10.70 42.32
CA ALA A 40 -4.57 9.75 43.43
C ALA A 40 -3.36 8.84 43.20
N ARG A 41 -3.04 8.53 41.95
CA ARG A 41 -1.85 7.76 41.55
C ARG A 41 -0.60 8.61 41.35
N GLU A 42 -0.65 9.91 41.66
CA GLU A 42 0.42 10.90 41.48
C GLU A 42 0.92 11.04 40.02
N ILE A 43 0.15 10.54 39.06
CA ILE A 43 0.45 10.62 37.63
C ILE A 43 0.21 12.05 37.14
N MET A 44 -0.97 12.59 37.46
CA MET A 44 -1.34 13.97 37.17
C MET A 44 -1.25 14.80 38.44
N GLN A 45 -0.40 15.83 38.42
CA GLN A 45 -0.27 16.76 39.54
C GLN A 45 -0.93 18.09 39.21
N GLY A 46 -1.54 18.71 40.21
CA GLY A 46 -2.11 20.06 40.13
C GLY A 46 -1.01 21.12 40.05
N TYR A 47 -1.41 22.33 39.68
CA TYR A 47 -0.58 23.53 39.73
C TYR A 47 -0.35 23.98 41.17
N SER A 48 0.64 24.86 41.37
CA SER A 48 0.99 25.42 42.69
C SER A 48 -0.15 26.17 43.38
N ASN A 49 -1.17 26.59 42.64
CA ASN A 49 -2.38 27.25 43.15
C ASN A 49 -3.48 26.27 43.61
N GLY A 50 -3.19 24.97 43.63
CA GLY A 50 -4.13 23.92 44.04
C GLY A 50 -5.16 23.51 42.99
N LYS A 51 -5.12 24.09 41.79
CA LYS A 51 -5.99 23.73 40.65
C LYS A 51 -5.35 22.69 39.74
N PHE A 52 -6.15 21.95 39.00
CA PHE A 52 -5.70 20.94 38.04
C PHE A 52 -5.86 21.34 36.58
N GLY A 53 -6.67 22.35 36.26
CA GLY A 53 -6.87 22.90 34.92
C GLY A 53 -7.41 21.89 33.91
N PRO A 54 -8.61 21.32 34.11
CA PRO A 54 -9.14 20.27 33.23
C PRO A 54 -9.18 20.65 31.73
N ASP A 55 -9.44 21.92 31.42
CA ASP A 55 -9.59 22.43 30.06
C ASP A 55 -8.31 23.03 29.46
N ASP A 56 -7.22 23.10 30.24
CA ASP A 56 -5.95 23.59 29.73
C ASP A 56 -5.38 22.61 28.71
N GLN A 57 -4.78 23.14 27.64
CA GLN A 57 -4.16 22.32 26.60
C GLN A 57 -2.89 21.63 27.12
N VAL A 58 -2.69 20.39 26.70
CA VAL A 58 -1.52 19.57 27.07
C VAL A 58 -0.46 19.62 25.98
N THR A 59 0.79 19.79 26.39
CA THR A 59 1.93 19.67 25.46
C THR A 59 2.37 18.23 25.27
N ARG A 60 3.07 17.94 24.17
CA ARG A 60 3.70 16.63 23.91
C ARG A 60 4.62 16.19 25.05
N GLY A 61 5.42 17.12 25.58
CA GLY A 61 6.30 16.85 26.72
C GLY A 61 5.49 16.47 27.96
N GLN A 62 4.44 17.22 28.28
CA GLN A 62 3.59 16.92 29.42
C GLN A 62 2.90 15.57 29.28
N PHE A 63 2.45 15.19 28.09
CA PHE A 63 1.86 13.86 27.87
C PHE A 63 2.90 12.73 28.03
N ALA A 64 4.14 12.94 27.56
CA ALA A 64 5.25 12.02 27.81
C ALA A 64 5.52 11.84 29.31
N LEU A 65 5.49 12.93 30.07
CA LEU A 65 5.61 12.91 31.54
C LEU A 65 4.51 12.10 32.22
N LEU A 66 3.26 12.22 31.76
CA LEU A 66 2.16 11.40 32.30
C LEU A 66 2.38 9.91 32.03
N ILE A 67 2.84 9.53 30.83
CA ILE A 67 3.16 8.12 30.51
C ILE A 67 4.33 7.61 31.36
N TYR A 68 5.39 8.40 31.48
CA TYR A 68 6.55 8.09 32.32
C TYR A 68 6.14 7.72 33.74
N ARG A 69 5.31 8.57 34.37
CA ARG A 69 4.78 8.34 35.73
C ARG A 69 3.83 7.14 35.77
N ALA A 70 2.91 7.05 34.81
CA ALA A 70 1.92 5.98 34.75
C ALA A 70 2.55 4.58 34.66
N LEU A 71 3.61 4.43 33.86
CA LEU A 71 4.28 3.15 33.65
C LEU A 71 5.48 2.92 34.58
N LYS A 72 5.85 3.93 35.38
CA LYS A 72 7.03 3.96 36.24
C LYS A 72 8.29 3.56 35.46
N LEU A 73 8.52 4.22 34.33
CA LEU A 73 9.61 3.85 33.43
C LEU A 73 10.97 4.05 34.12
N PRO A 74 11.94 3.12 33.93
CA PRO A 74 13.25 3.26 34.52
C PRO A 74 14.02 4.42 33.89
N ASP A 75 14.97 5.01 34.63
CA ASP A 75 15.96 5.91 34.04
C ASP A 75 17.03 5.07 33.33
N PRO A 76 17.13 5.14 31.98
CA PRO A 76 18.16 4.40 31.25
C PRO A 76 19.56 5.02 31.42
N GLY A 77 19.66 6.25 31.95
CA GLY A 77 20.87 7.05 31.91
C GLY A 77 21.24 7.50 30.48
N GLY A 78 22.29 8.32 30.38
CA GLY A 78 22.82 8.79 29.08
C GLY A 78 22.07 9.97 28.46
N ALA A 79 22.59 10.42 27.31
CA ALA A 79 22.02 11.52 26.54
C ALA A 79 20.92 11.05 25.58
N ILE A 80 19.98 11.94 25.30
CA ILE A 80 18.98 11.80 24.22
C ILE A 80 19.41 12.60 22.99
N PRO A 81 18.95 12.26 21.78
CA PRO A 81 19.31 13.00 20.58
C PRO A 81 18.61 14.36 20.45
N PHE A 82 17.67 14.67 21.35
CA PHE A 82 16.80 15.84 21.25
C PHE A 82 17.44 17.09 21.85
N ILE A 83 17.86 18.02 20.99
CA ILE A 83 18.55 19.25 21.39
C ILE A 83 17.60 20.31 21.96
N ASP A 84 16.29 20.14 21.75
CA ASP A 84 15.23 21.06 22.19
C ASP A 84 14.59 20.66 23.53
N VAL A 85 15.23 19.77 24.28
CA VAL A 85 14.81 19.33 25.61
C VAL A 85 15.82 19.85 26.65
N SER A 86 15.35 20.67 27.58
CA SER A 86 16.21 21.30 28.60
C SER A 86 16.72 20.30 29.63
N GLU A 87 18.04 20.25 29.78
CA GLU A 87 18.73 19.37 30.73
C GLU A 87 18.38 19.65 32.20
N GLY A 88 18.48 18.62 33.04
CA GLY A 88 18.31 18.69 34.49
C GLY A 88 16.86 18.79 34.96
N THR A 89 15.89 18.56 34.07
CA THR A 89 14.45 18.66 34.38
C THR A 89 13.78 17.28 34.50
N GLU A 90 12.71 17.18 35.28
CA GLU A 90 11.89 15.95 35.31
C GLU A 90 11.31 15.64 33.91
N LEU A 91 11.06 16.68 33.12
CA LEU A 91 10.58 16.55 31.75
C LEU A 91 11.62 15.86 30.85
N GLU A 92 12.90 16.22 30.97
CA GLU A 92 14.00 15.56 30.27
C GLU A 92 14.09 14.08 30.66
N LEU A 93 14.06 13.77 31.96
CA LEU A 93 14.06 12.40 32.44
C LEU A 93 12.90 11.59 31.84
N ALA A 94 11.69 12.14 31.87
CA ALA A 94 10.52 11.49 31.32
C ALA A 94 10.62 11.23 29.81
N ILE A 95 11.09 12.22 29.05
CA ILE A 95 11.32 12.10 27.61
C ILE A 95 12.40 11.04 27.35
N ARG A 96 13.51 11.05 28.09
CA ARG A 96 14.58 10.06 27.97
C ARG A 96 14.09 8.65 28.23
N SER A 97 13.42 8.42 29.35
CA SER A 97 12.86 7.11 29.70
C SER A 97 11.84 6.63 28.68
N ALA A 98 10.93 7.50 28.22
CA ALA A 98 9.94 7.14 27.20
C ALA A 98 10.59 6.86 25.83
N TYR A 99 11.66 7.57 25.47
CA TYR A 99 12.40 7.36 24.22
C TYR A 99 13.16 6.04 24.24
N ALA A 100 13.87 5.74 25.33
CA ALA A 100 14.56 4.46 25.50
C ALA A 100 13.60 3.26 25.51
N ALA A 101 12.40 3.44 26.08
CA ALA A 101 11.31 2.47 26.01
C ALA A 101 10.64 2.39 24.63
N LYS A 102 11.07 3.19 23.65
CA LYS A 102 10.50 3.30 22.29
C LYS A 102 9.01 3.69 22.28
N ILE A 103 8.56 4.40 23.32
CA ILE A 103 7.18 4.87 23.44
C ILE A 103 6.98 6.19 22.68
N ILE A 104 8.03 7.00 22.60
CA ILE A 104 8.05 8.26 21.85
C ILE A 104 9.12 8.25 20.77
N ASN A 105 8.89 9.08 19.75
CA ASN A 105 9.87 9.43 18.72
C ASN A 105 9.98 10.95 18.62
N GLY A 106 11.10 11.43 18.07
CA GLY A 106 11.27 12.81 17.65
C GLY A 106 10.36 13.18 16.48
N TYR A 107 10.20 14.49 16.26
CA TYR A 107 9.67 15.02 15.00
C TYR A 107 10.65 14.80 13.85
N ASN A 108 11.94 14.80 14.15
CA ASN A 108 13.05 14.44 13.30
C ASN A 108 14.16 13.83 14.18
N ASP A 109 15.33 13.60 13.60
CA ASP A 109 16.45 12.95 14.28
C ASP A 109 16.98 13.73 15.49
N THR A 110 16.72 15.04 15.59
CA THR A 110 17.31 15.92 16.62
C THR A 110 16.29 16.74 17.43
N GLU A 111 15.00 16.72 17.11
CA GLU A 111 13.96 17.53 17.77
C GLU A 111 12.79 16.68 18.28
N PHE A 112 12.32 16.94 19.50
CA PHE A 112 11.13 16.31 20.09
C PHE A 112 9.89 17.22 20.12
N ARG A 113 10.10 18.54 20.18
CA ARG A 113 9.12 19.63 20.32
C ARG A 113 8.26 19.50 21.57
N PRO A 114 8.85 19.53 22.78
CA PRO A 114 8.13 19.29 24.04
C PRO A 114 7.06 20.34 24.37
N GLY A 115 7.20 21.57 23.87
CA GLY A 115 6.25 22.67 24.09
C GLY A 115 5.06 22.68 23.14
N LEU A 116 5.04 21.84 22.09
CA LEU A 116 3.94 21.80 21.13
C LEU A 116 2.72 21.11 21.73
N HIS A 117 1.53 21.67 21.54
CA HIS A 117 0.28 21.03 21.95
C HIS A 117 0.10 19.69 21.24
N ILE A 118 -0.24 18.65 21.99
CA ILE A 118 -0.33 17.30 21.45
C ILE A 118 -1.66 17.09 20.73
N GLU A 119 -1.57 16.55 19.52
CA GLU A 119 -2.76 16.14 18.75
C GLU A 119 -3.27 14.78 19.22
N ARG A 120 -4.57 14.52 19.04
CA ARG A 120 -5.21 13.26 19.44
C ARG A 120 -4.61 12.03 18.75
N GLN A 121 -4.25 12.12 17.48
CA GLN A 121 -3.57 11.03 16.77
C GLN A 121 -2.17 10.73 17.33
N GLN A 122 -1.47 11.74 17.85
CA GLN A 122 -0.15 11.56 18.46
C GLN A 122 -0.27 10.91 19.84
N MET A 123 -1.28 11.30 20.64
CA MET A 123 -1.60 10.59 21.89
C MET A 123 -1.89 9.11 21.63
N ALA A 124 -2.69 8.80 20.60
CA ALA A 124 -2.96 7.42 20.20
C ALA A 124 -1.68 6.65 19.89
N ALA A 125 -0.76 7.26 19.14
CA ALA A 125 0.52 6.65 18.78
C ALA A 125 1.40 6.36 20.01
N MET A 126 1.44 7.27 20.98
CA MET A 126 2.21 7.07 22.22
C MET A 126 1.59 5.98 23.09
N ILE A 127 0.26 5.94 23.23
CA ILE A 127 -0.43 4.87 23.97
C ILE A 127 -0.24 3.52 23.29
N TYR A 128 -0.35 3.47 21.97
CA TYR A 128 -0.13 2.25 21.21
C TYR A 128 1.24 1.65 21.54
N ARG A 129 2.30 2.46 21.47
CA ARG A 129 3.66 2.00 21.81
C ARG A 129 3.83 1.69 23.30
N ALA A 130 3.14 2.39 24.19
CA ALA A 130 3.10 2.05 25.62
C ALA A 130 2.48 0.68 25.89
N LEU A 131 1.40 0.33 25.20
CA LEU A 131 0.78 -1.00 25.28
C LEU A 131 1.72 -2.08 24.71
N GLN A 132 2.41 -1.79 23.61
CA GLN A 132 3.44 -2.69 23.06
C GLN A 132 4.62 -2.89 24.01
N PHE A 133 5.07 -1.83 24.68
CA PHE A 133 6.13 -1.91 25.70
C PHE A 133 5.70 -2.77 26.90
N LYS A 134 4.40 -2.84 27.19
CA LYS A 134 3.83 -3.73 28.22
C LYS A 134 3.39 -5.09 27.68
N GLU A 135 3.76 -5.42 26.44
CA GLU A 135 3.47 -6.70 25.80
C GLU A 135 1.97 -7.03 25.78
N ILE A 136 1.12 -6.00 25.72
CA ILE A 136 -0.33 -6.20 25.57
C ILE A 136 -0.59 -6.70 24.15
N GLU A 137 -1.17 -7.88 24.03
CA GLU A 137 -1.65 -8.41 22.75
C GLU A 137 -2.95 -7.69 22.38
N GLY A 138 -3.10 -7.33 21.10
CA GLY A 138 -4.26 -6.61 20.55
C GLY A 138 -4.36 -6.79 19.03
N VAL A 139 -5.54 -6.51 18.45
CA VAL A 139 -5.73 -6.54 17.00
C VAL A 139 -6.24 -5.20 16.49
N ASN A 140 -5.86 -4.82 15.26
CA ASN A 140 -6.39 -3.63 14.62
C ASN A 140 -7.82 -3.89 14.14
N VAL A 141 -8.77 -3.10 14.65
CA VAL A 141 -10.18 -3.18 14.22
C VAL A 141 -10.49 -2.17 13.12
N PRO A 142 -11.52 -2.41 12.29
CA PRO A 142 -12.04 -1.40 11.40
C PRO A 142 -12.42 -0.11 12.12
N LEU A 143 -11.89 1.01 11.62
CA LEU A 143 -12.30 2.34 12.08
C LEU A 143 -13.64 2.71 11.45
N THR A 144 -14.58 3.12 12.29
CA THR A 144 -15.94 3.53 11.91
C THR A 144 -16.17 5.03 12.08
N PHE A 145 -15.11 5.80 12.37
CA PHE A 145 -15.19 7.25 12.52
C PHE A 145 -15.46 7.93 11.18
N SER A 146 -16.33 8.94 11.18
CA SER A 146 -16.74 9.67 9.97
C SER A 146 -15.59 10.45 9.31
N ASP A 147 -14.51 10.71 10.04
CA ASP A 147 -13.30 11.40 9.61
C ASP A 147 -12.05 10.50 9.60
N THR A 148 -12.23 9.19 9.48
CA THR A 148 -11.12 8.21 9.40
C THR A 148 -10.10 8.57 8.29
N ASN A 149 -10.57 9.13 7.17
CA ASN A 149 -9.71 9.57 6.06
C ASN A 149 -8.82 10.78 6.38
N LYS A 150 -9.05 11.48 7.49
CA LYS A 150 -8.20 12.59 7.96
C LYS A 150 -7.09 12.14 8.90
N ILE A 151 -7.08 10.88 9.34
CA ILE A 151 -6.02 10.33 10.19
C ILE A 151 -4.79 10.11 9.30
N ALA A 152 -3.63 10.61 9.71
CA ALA A 152 -2.41 10.38 8.94
C ALA A 152 -2.04 8.88 8.90
N ALA A 153 -1.49 8.42 7.78
CA ALA A 153 -1.11 7.03 7.52
C ALA A 153 -0.41 6.36 8.72
N SER A 154 0.59 7.05 9.27
CA SER A 154 1.46 6.58 10.35
C SER A 154 0.75 6.41 11.70
N PHE A 155 -0.48 6.89 11.87
CA PHE A 155 -1.23 6.81 13.12
C PHE A 155 -2.42 5.86 13.04
N LEU A 156 -2.77 5.32 11.88
CA LEU A 156 -3.97 4.52 11.72
C LEU A 156 -3.97 3.24 12.51
N ASP A 157 -2.85 2.50 12.51
CA ASP A 157 -2.73 1.29 13.30
C ASP A 157 -2.88 1.61 14.79
N ALA A 158 -2.26 2.70 15.25
CA ALA A 158 -2.41 3.13 16.64
C ALA A 158 -3.86 3.49 16.99
N VAL A 159 -4.59 4.18 16.10
CA VAL A 159 -6.00 4.51 16.34
C VAL A 159 -6.87 3.25 16.29
N ALA A 160 -6.65 2.36 15.33
CA ALA A 160 -7.36 1.08 15.19
C ALA A 160 -7.16 0.19 16.41
N TYR A 161 -5.92 0.01 16.83
CA TYR A 161 -5.54 -0.78 17.99
C TYR A 161 -6.11 -0.20 19.29
N ASN A 162 -6.04 1.11 19.49
CA ASN A 162 -6.61 1.74 20.69
C ASN A 162 -8.15 1.76 20.67
N THR A 163 -8.78 1.69 19.49
CA THR A 163 -10.24 1.54 19.35
C THR A 163 -10.68 0.13 19.74
N HIS A 164 -9.90 -0.90 19.41
CA HIS A 164 -10.14 -2.28 19.86
C HIS A 164 -10.28 -2.34 21.40
N PHE A 165 -9.38 -1.66 22.11
CA PHE A 165 -9.42 -1.59 23.57
C PHE A 165 -10.37 -0.54 24.16
N LYS A 166 -11.13 0.18 23.33
CA LYS A 166 -12.03 1.27 23.77
C LYS A 166 -11.31 2.38 24.57
N ILE A 167 -9.99 2.52 24.38
CA ILE A 167 -9.24 3.69 24.87
C ILE A 167 -9.71 4.92 24.09
N ILE A 168 -9.83 4.75 22.77
CA ILE A 168 -10.42 5.71 21.85
C ILE A 168 -11.86 5.27 21.53
N GLN A 169 -12.81 6.17 21.71
CA GLN A 169 -14.24 5.93 21.42
C GLN A 169 -14.85 6.99 20.49
N GLY A 170 -14.06 7.97 20.06
CA GLY A 170 -14.55 9.11 19.28
C GLY A 170 -15.36 10.12 20.08
N HIS A 171 -15.84 11.14 19.38
CA HIS A 171 -16.77 12.15 19.87
C HIS A 171 -18.21 11.70 19.62
N LEU A 172 -19.17 12.34 20.30
CA LEU A 172 -20.60 12.02 20.17
C LEU A 172 -21.15 12.24 18.75
N ASP A 173 -20.49 13.08 17.95
CA ASP A 173 -20.82 13.34 16.55
C ASP A 173 -20.22 12.30 15.57
N GLY A 174 -19.62 11.23 16.11
CA GLY A 174 -19.05 10.13 15.32
C GLY A 174 -17.65 10.39 14.76
N ARG A 175 -17.01 11.53 15.09
CA ARG A 175 -15.63 11.86 14.66
C ARG A 175 -14.58 11.35 15.63
N PHE A 176 -13.38 11.04 15.15
CA PHE A 176 -12.18 10.89 15.98
C PHE A 176 -11.49 12.23 16.25
N ALA A 177 -11.53 13.14 15.28
CA ALA A 177 -10.86 14.45 15.28
C ALA A 177 -9.32 14.34 15.43
N PRO A 178 -8.60 13.79 14.43
CA PRO A 178 -7.20 13.38 14.58
C PRO A 178 -6.23 14.51 14.92
N THR A 179 -6.43 15.70 14.35
CA THR A 179 -5.55 16.87 14.48
C THR A 179 -5.97 17.84 15.58
N ASP A 180 -7.10 17.59 16.24
CA ASP A 180 -7.52 18.43 17.36
C ASP A 180 -6.56 18.22 18.53
N THR A 181 -6.23 19.32 19.23
CA THR A 181 -5.38 19.28 20.42
C THR A 181 -6.16 18.81 21.64
N ALA A 182 -5.46 18.25 22.62
CA ALA A 182 -6.08 17.65 23.79
C ALA A 182 -5.92 18.51 25.06
N THR A 183 -6.97 18.52 25.87
CA THR A 183 -6.93 19.13 27.21
C THR A 183 -6.34 18.17 28.25
N ARG A 184 -6.02 18.67 29.44
CA ARG A 184 -5.54 17.87 30.57
C ARG A 184 -6.54 16.78 30.96
N ALA A 185 -7.82 17.10 31.00
CA ALA A 185 -8.86 16.11 31.26
C ALA A 185 -8.88 14.99 30.22
N HIS A 186 -8.73 15.32 28.93
CA HIS A 186 -8.61 14.32 27.86
C HIS A 186 -7.38 13.44 28.03
N ALA A 187 -6.22 14.03 28.34
CA ALA A 187 -4.99 13.29 28.61
C ALA A 187 -5.15 12.33 29.80
N ALA A 188 -5.75 12.78 30.90
CA ALA A 188 -6.04 11.93 32.06
C ALA A 188 -6.93 10.73 31.68
N ALA A 189 -7.99 10.96 30.90
CA ALA A 189 -8.88 9.89 30.45
C ALA A 189 -8.18 8.86 29.55
N PHE A 190 -7.28 9.32 28.68
CA PHE A 190 -6.46 8.46 27.82
C PHE A 190 -5.52 7.56 28.66
N ILE A 191 -4.80 8.14 29.62
CA ILE A 191 -3.90 7.39 30.52
C ILE A 191 -4.68 6.44 31.43
N PHE A 192 -5.80 6.88 31.99
CA PHE A 192 -6.67 6.05 32.83
C PHE A 192 -7.15 4.79 32.09
N ARG A 193 -7.62 4.94 30.84
CA ARG A 193 -8.07 3.79 30.03
C ARG A 193 -6.92 2.89 29.62
N MET A 194 -5.75 3.45 29.29
CA MET A 194 -4.54 2.66 29.02
C MET A 194 -4.15 1.82 30.25
N LEU A 195 -4.14 2.41 31.45
CA LEU A 195 -3.83 1.68 32.67
C LEU A 195 -4.85 0.58 32.97
N ASN A 196 -6.14 0.83 32.76
CA ASN A 196 -7.16 -0.22 32.91
C ASN A 196 -6.91 -1.40 31.97
N VAL A 197 -6.47 -1.15 30.73
CA VAL A 197 -6.11 -2.21 29.77
C VAL A 197 -4.84 -2.94 30.20
N ILE A 198 -3.84 -2.24 30.73
CA ILE A 198 -2.61 -2.88 31.23
C ILE A 198 -2.88 -3.74 32.47
N GLU A 199 -3.69 -3.23 33.40
CA GLU A 199 -4.01 -3.91 34.66
C GLU A 199 -4.99 -5.07 34.47
N LYS A 200 -5.89 -4.94 33.50
CA LYS A 200 -6.91 -5.94 33.16
C LYS A 200 -7.02 -6.04 31.64
N PRO A 201 -6.06 -6.70 30.96
CA PRO A 201 -6.10 -6.87 29.52
C PRO A 201 -7.38 -7.61 29.12
N PRO A 202 -8.18 -7.10 28.18
CA PRO A 202 -9.35 -7.84 27.72
C PRO A 202 -8.89 -9.10 27.01
N GLU A 203 -9.57 -10.22 27.28
CA GLU A 203 -9.26 -11.49 26.62
C GLU A 203 -9.50 -11.36 25.11
N ILE A 204 -8.46 -11.62 24.32
CA ILE A 204 -8.61 -11.82 22.87
C ILE A 204 -9.05 -13.26 22.67
N LEU A 205 -10.29 -13.39 22.25
CA LEU A 205 -10.87 -14.70 22.01
C LEU A 205 -11.03 -14.95 20.52
N TYR A 206 -10.58 -16.13 20.10
CA TYR A 206 -10.76 -16.67 18.77
C TYR A 206 -12.10 -17.38 18.69
N GLU A 207 -12.75 -17.29 17.54
CA GLU A 207 -14.06 -17.89 17.32
C GLU A 207 -14.10 -18.62 15.99
N ILE A 208 -14.92 -19.67 15.93
CA ILE A 208 -15.29 -20.29 14.66
C ILE A 208 -16.55 -19.59 14.15
N GLY A 209 -16.46 -19.01 12.95
CA GLY A 209 -17.60 -18.48 12.23
C GLY A 209 -18.02 -19.44 11.12
N SER A 210 -19.29 -19.80 11.07
CA SER A 210 -19.88 -20.51 9.94
C SER A 210 -20.65 -19.53 9.05
N ILE A 211 -20.82 -19.85 7.77
CA ILE A 211 -21.56 -19.01 6.84
C ILE A 211 -22.95 -19.57 6.63
N SER A 212 -23.97 -18.79 6.99
CA SER A 212 -25.39 -19.16 6.82
C SER A 212 -26.16 -17.97 6.25
N ASN A 213 -26.98 -18.21 5.23
CA ASN A 213 -27.76 -17.17 4.54
C ASN A 213 -26.94 -15.93 4.11
N GLY A 214 -25.69 -16.14 3.67
CA GLY A 214 -24.80 -15.05 3.26
C GLY A 214 -24.29 -14.16 4.39
N GLN A 215 -24.34 -14.64 5.64
CA GLN A 215 -23.84 -13.95 6.82
C GLN A 215 -22.93 -14.87 7.66
N LEU A 216 -22.01 -14.27 8.39
CA LEU A 216 -21.22 -14.97 9.40
C LEU A 216 -22.06 -15.18 10.66
N VAL A 217 -22.08 -16.41 11.15
CA VAL A 217 -22.71 -16.81 12.40
C VAL A 217 -21.63 -17.42 13.27
N TYR A 218 -21.38 -16.80 14.42
CA TYR A 218 -20.28 -17.21 15.31
C TYR A 218 -20.72 -18.31 16.28
N SER A 219 -19.81 -19.27 16.49
CA SER A 219 -19.94 -20.28 17.53
C SER A 219 -20.00 -19.61 18.91
N PRO A 220 -20.83 -20.11 19.84
CA PRO A 220 -20.81 -19.63 21.21
C PRO A 220 -19.51 -19.98 21.94
N THR A 221 -18.82 -21.04 21.49
CA THR A 221 -17.53 -21.45 22.06
C THR A 221 -16.42 -20.53 21.58
N LYS A 222 -15.63 -20.06 22.54
CA LYS A 222 -14.51 -19.14 22.33
C LYS A 222 -13.21 -19.82 22.74
N TYR A 223 -12.12 -19.48 22.07
CA TYR A 223 -10.80 -20.07 22.29
C TYR A 223 -9.80 -18.99 22.68
N LYS A 224 -8.86 -19.30 23.56
CA LYS A 224 -7.86 -18.33 24.03
C LYS A 224 -6.70 -18.19 23.08
N THR A 225 -6.42 -19.23 22.30
CA THR A 225 -5.33 -19.22 21.32
C THR A 225 -5.80 -19.59 19.93
N PHE A 226 -5.07 -19.12 18.92
CA PHE A 226 -5.30 -19.52 17.53
C PHE A 226 -5.18 -21.04 17.36
N ALA A 227 -4.21 -21.67 18.04
CA ALA A 227 -3.98 -23.11 17.96
C ALA A 227 -5.17 -23.92 18.48
N GLU A 228 -5.81 -23.48 19.56
CA GLU A 228 -7.05 -24.09 20.07
C GLU A 228 -8.20 -23.98 19.07
N ALA A 229 -8.40 -22.79 18.47
CA ALA A 229 -9.41 -22.61 17.43
C ALA A 229 -9.10 -23.46 16.19
N GLN A 230 -7.82 -23.59 15.82
CA GLN A 230 -7.38 -24.36 14.66
C GLN A 230 -7.66 -25.86 14.81
N GLN A 231 -7.67 -26.41 16.02
CA GLN A 231 -8.00 -27.82 16.28
C GLN A 231 -9.45 -28.17 15.94
N VAL A 232 -10.37 -27.21 16.02
CA VAL A 232 -11.80 -27.41 15.74
C VAL A 232 -12.23 -26.83 14.39
N PHE A 233 -11.33 -26.13 13.70
CA PHE A 233 -11.60 -25.51 12.41
C PHE A 233 -11.87 -26.57 11.35
N ASP A 234 -13.07 -26.53 10.75
CA ASP A 234 -13.48 -27.47 9.71
C ASP A 234 -13.60 -26.75 8.35
N PRO A 235 -12.56 -26.81 7.49
CA PRO A 235 -12.62 -26.16 6.19
C PRO A 235 -13.71 -26.78 5.29
N SER A 236 -14.14 -28.02 5.52
CA SER A 236 -15.20 -28.65 4.71
C SER A 236 -16.55 -27.95 4.86
N LYS A 237 -16.79 -27.28 5.99
CA LYS A 237 -17.99 -26.49 6.29
C LYS A 237 -17.92 -25.04 5.83
N HIS A 238 -16.82 -24.64 5.19
CA HIS A 238 -16.51 -23.24 4.87
C HIS A 238 -16.48 -22.34 6.11
N ASP A 239 -16.09 -22.92 7.26
CA ASP A 239 -15.86 -22.16 8.47
C ASP A 239 -14.70 -21.16 8.28
N VAL A 240 -14.66 -20.19 9.17
CA VAL A 240 -13.57 -19.21 9.33
C VAL A 240 -13.10 -19.17 10.77
N ILE A 241 -11.82 -18.88 10.99
CA ILE A 241 -11.32 -18.47 12.31
C ILE A 241 -11.33 -16.95 12.34
N VAL A 242 -11.95 -16.36 13.36
CA VAL A 242 -12.05 -14.90 13.52
C VAL A 242 -11.55 -14.42 14.87
N ILE A 243 -11.15 -13.15 14.92
CA ILE A 243 -11.02 -12.36 16.14
C ILE A 243 -11.74 -11.02 15.91
N ASN A 244 -12.72 -10.65 16.73
CA ASN A 244 -13.43 -9.37 16.61
C ASN A 244 -13.85 -9.04 15.16
N ASP A 245 -14.56 -9.98 14.52
CA ASP A 245 -15.01 -9.93 13.11
C ASP A 245 -13.89 -9.97 12.04
N LYS A 246 -12.61 -9.93 12.42
CA LYS A 246 -11.49 -10.11 11.51
C LYS A 246 -11.31 -11.58 11.18
N VAL A 247 -11.52 -11.95 9.93
CA VAL A 247 -11.19 -13.30 9.42
C VAL A 247 -9.66 -13.46 9.34
N LEU A 248 -9.16 -14.46 10.06
CA LEU A 248 -7.74 -14.82 10.11
C LEU A 248 -7.41 -16.07 9.30
N GLN A 249 -8.37 -16.98 9.17
CA GLN A 249 -8.23 -18.20 8.37
C GLN A 249 -9.57 -18.52 7.68
N MET A 250 -9.51 -18.96 6.42
CA MET A 250 -10.64 -19.42 5.62
C MET A 250 -10.18 -20.50 4.64
N LYS A 251 -11.10 -21.27 4.06
CA LYS A 251 -10.78 -22.28 3.04
C LYS A 251 -10.52 -21.68 1.65
N GLU A 252 -11.42 -20.85 1.17
CA GLU A 252 -11.37 -20.26 -0.16
C GLU A 252 -12.05 -18.89 -0.16
N GLY A 253 -11.57 -17.99 -1.03
CA GLY A 253 -12.07 -16.63 -1.10
C GLY A 253 -11.08 -15.70 -1.77
N ILE A 254 -11.17 -14.43 -1.43
CA ILE A 254 -10.31 -13.37 -1.95
C ILE A 254 -9.71 -12.59 -0.79
N ALA A 255 -8.43 -12.22 -0.94
CA ALA A 255 -7.78 -11.29 -0.04
C ALA A 255 -7.76 -9.91 -0.69
N TYR A 256 -8.31 -8.91 -0.01
CA TYR A 256 -8.22 -7.51 -0.43
C TYR A 256 -7.23 -6.77 0.44
N THR A 257 -6.28 -6.07 -0.17
CA THR A 257 -5.32 -5.26 0.62
C THR A 257 -6.04 -4.18 1.42
N ARG A 258 -5.54 -3.93 2.63
CA ARG A 258 -6.06 -2.94 3.56
C ARG A 258 -4.90 -2.30 4.34
N PRO A 259 -4.06 -1.51 3.67
CA PRO A 259 -3.03 -0.75 4.35
C PRO A 259 -3.66 0.38 5.18
N ALA A 260 -2.84 1.02 6.01
CA ALA A 260 -3.11 2.37 6.46
C ALA A 260 -3.39 3.31 5.26
N VAL A 261 -4.25 4.31 5.44
CA VAL A 261 -4.56 5.37 4.46
C VAL A 261 -3.26 5.99 3.96
N GLY A 262 -3.09 6.06 2.64
CA GLY A 262 -1.87 6.61 2.03
C GLY A 262 -0.66 5.66 2.04
N ALA A 263 -0.79 4.45 2.57
CA ALA A 263 0.25 3.42 2.51
C ALA A 263 -0.07 2.35 1.45
N THR A 264 0.92 1.51 1.17
CA THR A 264 0.81 0.34 0.28
C THR A 264 1.08 -0.93 1.05
N VAL A 265 0.57 -2.06 0.56
CA VAL A 265 0.82 -3.39 1.11
C VAL A 265 1.90 -4.06 0.28
N SER A 266 3.00 -4.46 0.92
CA SER A 266 4.07 -5.22 0.27
C SER A 266 3.75 -6.72 0.26
N ILE A 267 4.13 -7.39 -0.82
CA ILE A 267 4.08 -8.85 -0.95
C ILE A 267 5.48 -9.39 -0.80
N PHE A 268 5.67 -10.38 0.08
CA PHE A 268 6.98 -10.88 0.48
C PHE A 268 7.23 -12.30 -0.05
N PRO A 269 8.48 -12.71 -0.29
CA PRO A 269 8.81 -14.06 -0.74
C PRO A 269 8.62 -15.12 0.36
N ASN A 270 8.58 -14.72 1.62
CA ASN A 270 8.53 -15.63 2.77
C ASN A 270 7.73 -15.02 3.94
N LYS A 271 7.44 -15.86 4.94
CA LYS A 271 6.64 -15.49 6.12
C LYS A 271 7.34 -14.54 7.09
N THR A 272 8.63 -14.23 6.92
CA THR A 272 9.31 -13.28 7.80
C THR A 272 8.99 -11.82 7.45
N LEU A 273 8.32 -11.57 6.31
CA LEU A 273 7.82 -10.26 5.88
C LEU A 273 8.90 -9.16 5.90
N ASN A 274 10.13 -9.49 5.51
CA ASN A 274 11.25 -8.55 5.54
C ASN A 274 11.00 -7.36 4.60
N PRO A 275 10.83 -6.11 5.11
CA PRO A 275 10.53 -4.93 4.30
C PRO A 275 11.59 -4.62 3.24
N ASN A 276 12.84 -5.04 3.47
CA ASN A 276 13.95 -4.84 2.54
C ASN A 276 13.96 -5.87 1.38
N ASN A 277 13.04 -6.84 1.38
CA ASN A 277 12.97 -7.89 0.38
C ASN A 277 11.52 -8.16 -0.06
N SER A 278 10.82 -7.14 -0.55
CA SER A 278 9.49 -7.31 -1.15
C SER A 278 9.58 -7.81 -2.58
N LEU A 279 8.62 -8.64 -3.01
CA LEU A 279 8.41 -9.05 -4.40
C LEU A 279 7.77 -7.92 -5.22
N THR A 280 6.76 -7.27 -4.64
CA THR A 280 6.02 -6.13 -5.21
C THR A 280 5.21 -5.44 -4.11
N TYR A 281 4.38 -4.45 -4.47
CA TYR A 281 3.51 -3.70 -3.57
C TYR A 281 2.20 -3.30 -4.26
N LEU A 282 1.14 -3.07 -3.47
CA LEU A 282 -0.23 -2.89 -3.93
C LEU A 282 -0.94 -1.74 -3.17
N PRO A 283 -1.89 -1.03 -3.82
CA PRO A 283 -2.67 0.03 -3.17
C PRO A 283 -3.70 -0.58 -2.22
N ALA A 284 -4.45 0.24 -1.49
CA ALA A 284 -5.62 -0.21 -0.74
C ALA A 284 -6.70 -0.80 -1.67
N GLY A 285 -7.36 -1.87 -1.22
CA GLY A 285 -8.47 -2.51 -1.91
C GLY A 285 -8.08 -3.39 -3.10
N ALA A 286 -6.79 -3.60 -3.36
CA ALA A 286 -6.32 -4.45 -4.45
C ALA A 286 -6.71 -5.91 -4.21
N GLU A 287 -7.24 -6.54 -5.27
CA GLU A 287 -7.73 -7.91 -5.28
C GLU A 287 -6.59 -8.91 -5.45
N MET A 288 -6.51 -9.92 -4.57
CA MET A 288 -5.54 -11.01 -4.65
C MET A 288 -6.22 -12.36 -4.43
N LYS A 289 -5.75 -13.37 -5.14
CA LYS A 289 -6.21 -14.74 -4.92
C LYS A 289 -5.68 -15.22 -3.57
N PHE A 290 -6.58 -15.63 -2.69
CA PHE A 290 -6.21 -16.30 -1.45
C PHE A 290 -5.69 -17.72 -1.75
N ILE A 291 -4.65 -18.15 -1.05
CA ILE A 291 -4.11 -19.52 -1.12
C ILE A 291 -4.23 -20.22 0.23
N GLU A 292 -3.62 -19.64 1.27
CA GLU A 292 -3.63 -20.20 2.64
C GLU A 292 -3.37 -19.08 3.66
N ALA A 293 -3.76 -19.31 4.91
CA ALA A 293 -3.41 -18.45 6.05
C ALA A 293 -3.14 -19.29 7.30
N ASP A 294 -2.29 -18.78 8.18
CA ASP A 294 -1.88 -19.44 9.43
C ASP A 294 -2.20 -18.62 10.69
N GLY A 295 -3.12 -17.66 10.58
CA GLY A 295 -3.52 -16.79 11.68
C GLY A 295 -2.68 -15.52 11.82
N THR A 296 -1.51 -15.45 11.17
CA THR A 296 -0.64 -14.27 11.20
C THR A 296 -0.22 -13.81 9.81
N THR A 297 0.03 -14.75 8.90
CA THR A 297 0.40 -14.50 7.52
C THR A 297 -0.60 -15.14 6.56
N VAL A 298 -0.74 -14.54 5.39
CA VAL A 298 -1.58 -15.01 4.30
C VAL A 298 -0.69 -15.19 3.09
N LYS A 299 -0.72 -16.39 2.50
CA LYS A 299 -0.16 -16.63 1.19
C LYS A 299 -1.18 -16.27 0.13
N VAL A 300 -0.77 -15.43 -0.80
CA VAL A 300 -1.63 -14.84 -1.83
C VAL A 300 -0.96 -14.94 -3.20
N GLN A 301 -1.77 -14.85 -4.25
CA GLN A 301 -1.30 -14.69 -5.62
C GLN A 301 -1.84 -13.40 -6.22
N ILE A 302 -0.93 -12.61 -6.80
CA ILE A 302 -1.22 -11.44 -7.63
C ILE A 302 -0.50 -11.59 -8.97
N ALA A 303 -1.23 -11.54 -10.08
CA ALA A 303 -0.75 -12.07 -11.35
C ALA A 303 -0.23 -13.51 -11.20
N ASP A 304 0.98 -13.81 -11.64
CA ASP A 304 1.67 -15.10 -11.42
C ASP A 304 2.59 -15.08 -10.19
N THR A 305 2.61 -13.97 -9.44
CA THR A 305 3.45 -13.81 -8.25
C THR A 305 2.74 -14.37 -7.03
N VAL A 306 3.28 -15.47 -6.50
CA VAL A 306 2.89 -16.04 -5.21
C VAL A 306 3.80 -15.48 -4.12
N GLY A 307 3.22 -14.98 -3.04
CA GLY A 307 3.97 -14.45 -1.90
C GLY A 307 3.14 -14.40 -0.63
N PHE A 308 3.68 -13.74 0.38
CA PHE A 308 3.12 -13.65 1.73
C PHE A 308 2.84 -12.19 2.10
N VAL A 309 1.82 -11.99 2.92
CA VAL A 309 1.42 -10.70 3.47
C VAL A 309 0.91 -10.91 4.90
N SER A 310 0.99 -9.89 5.75
CA SER A 310 0.36 -9.94 7.07
C SER A 310 -1.16 -10.11 6.92
N VAL A 311 -1.76 -10.97 7.75
CA VAL A 311 -3.23 -11.10 7.83
C VAL A 311 -3.90 -9.80 8.26
N TYR A 312 -3.18 -8.93 8.96
CA TYR A 312 -3.68 -7.65 9.42
C TYR A 312 -3.73 -6.60 8.30
N ASP A 313 -2.86 -6.73 7.29
CA ASP A 313 -2.81 -5.85 6.11
C ASP A 313 -3.78 -6.24 4.99
N VAL A 314 -4.61 -7.27 5.20
CA VAL A 314 -5.60 -7.74 4.22
C VAL A 314 -6.95 -8.01 4.86
N ASN A 315 -8.04 -7.79 4.14
CA ASN A 315 -9.35 -8.33 4.48
C ASN A 315 -9.54 -9.65 3.73
N LEU A 316 -9.68 -10.75 4.46
CA LEU A 316 -10.04 -12.05 3.91
C LEU A 316 -11.56 -12.11 3.79
N VAL A 317 -12.05 -12.34 2.56
CA VAL A 317 -13.48 -12.47 2.27
C VAL A 317 -13.73 -13.88 1.74
N PRO A 318 -14.40 -14.75 2.52
CA PRO A 318 -14.81 -16.08 2.07
C PRO A 318 -15.63 -16.01 0.80
N LYS A 319 -15.46 -17.00 -0.07
CA LYS A 319 -16.11 -17.05 -1.39
C LYS A 319 -17.63 -16.82 -1.34
N GLN A 320 -18.29 -17.36 -0.33
CA GLN A 320 -19.75 -17.27 -0.12
C GLN A 320 -20.22 -15.85 0.25
N LEU A 321 -19.31 -14.99 0.69
CA LEU A 321 -19.57 -13.61 1.10
C LEU A 321 -19.08 -12.58 0.07
N LEU A 322 -18.53 -13.05 -1.06
CA LEU A 322 -18.09 -12.17 -2.14
C LEU A 322 -19.30 -11.45 -2.75
N LYS A 323 -19.23 -10.12 -2.77
CA LYS A 323 -20.20 -9.27 -3.46
C LYS A 323 -19.84 -9.06 -4.95
N GLY A 324 -18.56 -9.23 -5.28
CA GLY A 324 -18.02 -9.08 -6.62
C GLY A 324 -16.60 -9.60 -6.71
N GLN A 325 -16.14 -9.78 -7.94
CA GLN A 325 -14.77 -10.10 -8.32
C GLN A 325 -14.47 -9.38 -9.65
N SER A 326 -13.23 -9.01 -9.89
CA SER A 326 -12.81 -8.43 -11.18
C SER A 326 -12.98 -9.44 -12.32
N TYR A 327 -13.37 -8.95 -13.49
CA TYR A 327 -13.64 -9.80 -14.66
C TYR A 327 -13.35 -9.06 -15.97
N TYR A 328 -13.32 -9.80 -17.06
CA TYR A 328 -13.09 -9.32 -18.41
C TYR A 328 -14.31 -9.55 -19.30
N ARG A 329 -14.50 -8.65 -20.28
CA ARG A 329 -15.59 -8.71 -21.28
C ARG A 329 -15.11 -8.24 -22.64
N ASN A 330 -15.77 -8.76 -23.68
CA ASN A 330 -15.63 -8.27 -25.04
C ASN A 330 -16.75 -7.26 -25.34
N ILE A 331 -16.37 -6.02 -25.64
CA ILE A 331 -17.26 -4.96 -26.08
C ILE A 331 -16.70 -4.41 -27.40
N ASP A 332 -17.46 -4.58 -28.49
CA ASP A 332 -17.08 -4.13 -29.83
C ASP A 332 -15.68 -4.59 -30.28
N GLY A 333 -15.37 -5.86 -29.99
CA GLY A 333 -14.10 -6.51 -30.32
C GLY A 333 -12.94 -6.10 -29.40
N ARG A 334 -13.21 -5.35 -28.33
CA ARG A 334 -12.19 -4.89 -27.37
C ARG A 334 -12.33 -5.65 -26.07
N LEU A 335 -11.20 -6.03 -25.50
CA LEU A 335 -11.13 -6.57 -24.16
C LEU A 335 -11.21 -5.41 -23.16
N PHE A 336 -12.25 -5.43 -22.32
CA PHE A 336 -12.39 -4.55 -21.17
C PHE A 336 -12.13 -5.34 -19.90
N HIS A 337 -11.35 -4.75 -19.00
CA HIS A 337 -11.18 -5.23 -17.64
C HIS A 337 -12.07 -4.41 -16.71
N TYR A 338 -13.02 -5.08 -16.06
CA TYR A 338 -13.85 -4.55 -14.99
C TYR A 338 -13.22 -4.89 -13.65
N VAL A 339 -12.64 -3.89 -13.00
CA VAL A 339 -11.99 -4.01 -11.69
C VAL A 339 -13.02 -3.76 -10.60
N TYR A 340 -13.19 -4.71 -9.70
CA TYR A 340 -14.11 -4.59 -8.57
C TYR A 340 -13.50 -3.70 -7.48
N VAL A 341 -14.29 -2.79 -6.92
CA VAL A 341 -13.90 -1.89 -5.83
C VAL A 341 -14.66 -2.28 -4.55
N PRO A 342 -14.05 -3.04 -3.62
CA PRO A 342 -14.76 -3.61 -2.47
C PRO A 342 -15.36 -2.57 -1.53
N ALA A 343 -14.68 -1.42 -1.35
CA ALA A 343 -15.08 -0.38 -0.40
C ALA A 343 -16.45 0.24 -0.72
N SER A 344 -16.83 0.28 -2.00
CA SER A 344 -18.05 0.93 -2.49
C SER A 344 -18.92 0.02 -3.35
N ASN A 345 -18.60 -1.27 -3.41
CA ASN A 345 -19.37 -2.30 -4.11
C ASN A 345 -19.74 -1.92 -5.56
N HIS A 346 -18.76 -1.41 -6.31
CA HIS A 346 -18.95 -1.03 -7.72
C HIS A 346 -17.76 -1.48 -8.57
N TYR A 347 -17.89 -1.29 -9.88
CA TYR A 347 -16.85 -1.60 -10.85
C TYR A 347 -16.35 -0.34 -11.55
N VAL A 348 -15.03 -0.25 -11.70
CA VAL A 348 -14.40 0.63 -12.69
C VAL A 348 -13.94 -0.21 -13.87
N ASN A 349 -13.85 0.37 -15.07
CA ASN A 349 -13.41 -0.40 -16.23
C ASN A 349 -12.55 0.42 -17.19
N TYR A 350 -11.74 -0.30 -17.96
CA TYR A 350 -10.93 0.24 -19.03
C TYR A 350 -10.67 -0.83 -20.08
N SER A 351 -10.53 -0.41 -21.32
CA SER A 351 -10.15 -1.31 -22.42
C SER A 351 -8.62 -1.44 -22.47
N ILE A 352 -8.17 -2.69 -22.59
CA ILE A 352 -6.75 -3.07 -22.48
C ILE A 352 -6.14 -3.53 -23.82
N GLY A 353 -6.98 -3.92 -24.78
CA GLY A 353 -6.55 -4.38 -26.09
C GLY A 353 -7.68 -5.07 -26.87
N PRO A 354 -7.36 -5.84 -27.92
CA PRO A 354 -8.36 -6.62 -28.66
C PRO A 354 -8.88 -7.79 -27.80
N ALA A 355 -10.16 -8.12 -27.92
CA ALA A 355 -10.72 -9.30 -27.29
C ALA A 355 -10.23 -10.58 -28.00
N PRO A 356 -9.70 -11.58 -27.27
CA PRO A 356 -9.32 -12.85 -27.88
C PRO A 356 -10.57 -13.62 -28.32
N GLU A 357 -10.44 -14.49 -29.31
CA GLU A 357 -11.57 -15.17 -29.97
C GLU A 357 -12.46 -15.99 -29.02
N PHE A 358 -11.90 -16.50 -27.92
CA PHE A 358 -12.62 -17.26 -26.91
C PHE A 358 -13.45 -16.38 -25.96
N VAL A 359 -13.18 -15.07 -25.89
CA VAL A 359 -13.99 -14.08 -25.16
C VAL A 359 -15.07 -13.57 -26.10
N LYS A 360 -16.24 -14.21 -26.06
CA LYS A 360 -17.34 -13.93 -26.98
C LYS A 360 -17.95 -12.55 -26.71
N PRO A 361 -18.43 -11.84 -27.75
CA PRO A 361 -19.09 -10.54 -27.63
C PRO A 361 -20.51 -10.71 -27.06
N ASP A 362 -20.59 -11.10 -25.79
CA ASP A 362 -21.82 -11.23 -25.03
C ASP A 362 -21.73 -10.31 -23.80
N VAL A 363 -22.67 -9.36 -23.73
CA VAL A 363 -22.75 -8.36 -22.65
C VAL A 363 -22.99 -8.98 -21.28
N ASN A 364 -23.53 -10.20 -21.22
CA ASN A 364 -23.80 -10.92 -19.98
C ASN A 364 -22.65 -11.82 -19.57
N ALA A 365 -21.87 -12.36 -20.53
CA ALA A 365 -20.73 -13.21 -20.25
C ALA A 365 -19.67 -12.50 -19.40
N ARG A 366 -19.02 -13.23 -18.50
CA ARG A 366 -17.89 -12.76 -17.70
C ARG A 366 -16.77 -13.79 -17.77
N TYR A 367 -15.56 -13.29 -17.94
CA TYR A 367 -14.35 -14.09 -17.95
C TYR A 367 -13.43 -13.65 -16.83
N TYR A 368 -12.74 -14.59 -16.19
CA TYR A 368 -11.93 -14.34 -15.02
C TYR A 368 -10.47 -14.68 -15.32
N SER A 369 -9.55 -13.86 -14.85
CA SER A 369 -8.12 -14.09 -15.03
C SER A 369 -7.35 -13.39 -13.92
N TRP A 370 -6.45 -14.12 -13.27
CA TRP A 370 -5.60 -13.60 -12.20
C TRP A 370 -4.36 -12.89 -12.75
N ASP A 371 -3.85 -13.36 -13.89
CA ASP A 371 -2.63 -12.91 -14.57
C ASP A 371 -2.90 -11.97 -15.76
N GLY A 372 -4.16 -11.89 -16.22
CA GLY A 372 -4.55 -11.20 -17.45
C GLY A 372 -4.14 -11.93 -18.72
N ILE A 373 -3.76 -13.21 -18.61
CA ILE A 373 -3.22 -14.05 -19.68
C ILE A 373 -4.03 -15.35 -19.79
N THR A 374 -4.27 -16.02 -18.67
CA THR A 374 -5.02 -17.27 -18.58
C THR A 374 -6.46 -16.98 -18.19
N PHE A 375 -7.41 -17.31 -19.06
CA PHE A 375 -8.81 -16.94 -18.89
C PHE A 375 -9.70 -18.14 -18.58
N TYR A 376 -10.65 -17.92 -17.66
CA TYR A 376 -11.64 -18.89 -17.22
C TYR A 376 -13.05 -18.32 -17.40
N ASP A 377 -14.04 -19.17 -17.62
CA ASP A 377 -15.45 -18.77 -17.58
C ASP A 377 -16.00 -18.70 -16.13
N ALA A 378 -17.27 -18.33 -15.99
CA ALA A 378 -17.95 -18.26 -14.69
C ALA A 378 -18.06 -19.61 -13.95
N SER A 379 -17.89 -20.74 -14.64
CA SER A 379 -17.82 -22.08 -14.03
C SER A 379 -16.39 -22.47 -13.61
N ASN A 380 -15.44 -21.54 -13.73
CA ASN A 380 -14.01 -21.73 -13.49
C ASN A 380 -13.36 -22.75 -14.44
N LYS A 381 -13.92 -22.91 -15.65
CA LYS A 381 -13.33 -23.73 -16.73
C LYS A 381 -12.38 -22.86 -17.56
N LEU A 382 -11.17 -23.38 -17.83
CA LEU A 382 -10.20 -22.74 -18.71
C LEU A 382 -10.80 -22.57 -20.11
N VAL A 383 -10.83 -21.34 -20.63
CA VAL A 383 -11.32 -21.03 -21.98
C VAL A 383 -10.22 -20.67 -22.97
N GLY A 384 -9.07 -20.21 -22.48
CA GLY A 384 -7.93 -19.90 -23.35
C GLY A 384 -6.82 -19.13 -22.66
N VAL A 385 -5.73 -18.97 -23.42
CA VAL A 385 -4.54 -18.19 -23.06
C VAL A 385 -4.35 -17.12 -24.13
N ASP A 386 -4.14 -15.88 -23.72
CA ASP A 386 -3.89 -14.77 -24.65
C ASP A 386 -2.85 -13.80 -24.10
N TYR A 387 -1.86 -13.46 -24.94
CA TYR A 387 -0.81 -12.51 -24.61
C TYR A 387 -1.08 -11.20 -25.36
N GLN A 388 -1.70 -10.24 -24.66
CA GLN A 388 -2.00 -8.92 -25.20
C GLN A 388 -0.71 -8.23 -25.68
N TYR A 389 -0.66 -7.86 -26.97
CA TYR A 389 0.55 -7.39 -27.66
C TYR A 389 1.24 -6.23 -26.90
N PHE A 390 0.55 -5.11 -26.71
CA PHE A 390 1.14 -3.92 -26.08
C PHE A 390 1.55 -4.11 -24.61
N THR A 391 0.97 -5.07 -23.89
CA THR A 391 1.41 -5.42 -22.53
C THR A 391 2.77 -6.13 -22.54
N HIS A 392 3.06 -6.87 -23.62
CA HIS A 392 4.22 -7.76 -23.75
C HIS A 392 5.27 -7.28 -24.76
N ILE A 393 5.03 -6.20 -25.50
CA ILE A 393 6.08 -5.68 -26.39
C ILE A 393 7.29 -5.23 -25.57
N PRO A 394 8.52 -5.60 -25.98
CA PRO A 394 9.71 -4.96 -25.45
C PRO A 394 9.71 -3.48 -25.81
N LEU A 395 9.79 -2.61 -24.81
CA LEU A 395 9.73 -1.15 -24.93
C LEU A 395 10.98 -0.54 -25.55
N ARG A 396 12.00 -1.36 -25.87
CA ARG A 396 13.14 -0.98 -26.71
C ARG A 396 12.81 -0.96 -28.20
N THR A 397 11.65 -1.48 -28.58
CA THR A 397 11.12 -1.36 -29.93
C THR A 397 10.86 0.10 -30.28
N LYS A 398 10.90 0.39 -31.57
CA LYS A 398 10.47 1.67 -32.12
C LYS A 398 9.05 1.54 -32.62
N THR A 399 8.22 2.56 -32.38
CA THR A 399 6.93 2.65 -33.07
C THR A 399 7.15 3.01 -34.54
N ALA A 400 6.29 2.51 -35.42
CA ALA A 400 6.29 2.83 -36.84
C ALA A 400 5.60 4.17 -37.16
N TYR A 401 4.89 4.75 -36.18
CA TYR A 401 4.18 6.01 -36.36
C TYR A 401 5.12 7.22 -36.46
N THR A 402 4.76 8.15 -37.33
CA THR A 402 5.41 9.46 -37.44
C THR A 402 4.96 10.40 -36.32
N ALA A 403 5.74 11.47 -36.09
CA ALA A 403 5.39 12.53 -35.15
C ALA A 403 3.97 13.10 -35.39
N GLU A 404 3.62 13.33 -36.65
CA GLU A 404 2.32 13.93 -36.99
C GLU A 404 1.15 12.96 -36.80
N GLU A 405 1.35 11.65 -36.99
CA GLU A 405 0.33 10.65 -36.67
C GLU A 405 0.07 10.57 -35.16
N LEU A 406 1.12 10.65 -34.34
CA LEU A 406 1.00 10.74 -32.89
C LEU A 406 0.25 12.01 -32.46
N ASN A 407 0.58 13.16 -33.07
CA ASN A 407 -0.14 14.42 -32.84
C ASN A 407 -1.62 14.31 -33.23
N ARG A 408 -1.90 13.73 -34.42
CA ARG A 408 -3.26 13.51 -34.94
C ARG A 408 -4.09 12.68 -33.99
N PHE A 409 -3.55 11.57 -33.47
CA PHE A 409 -4.23 10.75 -32.48
C PHE A 409 -4.67 11.56 -31.25
N VAL A 410 -3.80 12.41 -30.71
CA VAL A 410 -4.16 13.25 -29.57
C VAL A 410 -5.28 14.22 -29.93
N ARG A 411 -5.20 14.91 -31.07
CA ARG A 411 -6.22 15.87 -31.50
C ARG A 411 -7.59 15.21 -31.70
N GLU A 412 -7.61 14.00 -32.25
CA GLU A 412 -8.86 13.32 -32.62
C GLU A 412 -9.50 12.54 -31.46
N LEU A 413 -8.75 11.95 -30.52
CA LEU A 413 -9.32 11.15 -29.43
C LEU A 413 -9.25 11.78 -28.04
N LYS A 414 -8.60 12.93 -27.86
CA LYS A 414 -8.70 13.66 -26.59
C LYS A 414 -10.18 13.92 -26.27
N PRO A 415 -10.66 13.58 -25.06
CA PRO A 415 -12.04 13.84 -24.69
C PRO A 415 -12.41 15.33 -24.90
N PRO A 416 -13.59 15.62 -25.47
CA PRO A 416 -13.97 16.98 -25.87
C PRO A 416 -14.17 17.92 -24.68
N HIS A 417 -14.48 17.39 -23.49
CA HIS A 417 -14.64 18.17 -22.28
C HIS A 417 -13.31 18.63 -21.65
N LEU A 418 -12.17 18.05 -22.08
CA LEU A 418 -10.85 18.48 -21.59
C LEU A 418 -10.37 19.73 -22.34
N PRO A 419 -9.54 20.58 -21.72
CA PRO A 419 -8.84 21.66 -22.42
C PRO A 419 -8.00 21.17 -23.60
N GLU A 420 -7.46 22.12 -24.37
CA GLU A 420 -6.44 21.81 -25.37
C GLU A 420 -5.25 21.07 -24.74
N SER A 421 -4.78 20.03 -25.42
CA SER A 421 -3.70 19.18 -24.94
C SER A 421 -2.37 19.65 -25.53
N PRO A 422 -1.33 19.90 -24.71
CA PRO A 422 0.02 20.15 -25.24
C PRO A 422 0.56 18.94 -26.02
N LEU A 423 0.09 17.72 -25.70
CA LEU A 423 0.54 16.49 -26.37
C LEU A 423 0.20 16.47 -27.87
N ALA A 424 -0.75 17.30 -28.33
CA ALA A 424 -1.16 17.42 -29.72
C ALA A 424 -0.09 18.04 -30.64
N GLN A 425 1.02 18.51 -30.09
CA GLN A 425 2.13 19.15 -30.81
C GLN A 425 3.50 18.58 -30.43
N LEU A 426 3.54 17.52 -29.61
CA LEU A 426 4.79 16.99 -29.03
C LEU A 426 5.28 15.70 -29.70
N GLY A 427 4.66 15.28 -30.81
CA GLY A 427 5.05 14.07 -31.55
C GLY A 427 6.54 14.03 -31.92
N GLU A 428 7.10 15.15 -32.39
CA GLU A 428 8.53 15.25 -32.74
C GLU A 428 9.43 15.00 -31.53
N VAL A 429 9.01 15.49 -30.35
CA VAL A 429 9.74 15.28 -29.10
C VAL A 429 9.70 13.81 -28.68
N PHE A 430 8.55 13.14 -28.80
CA PHE A 430 8.43 11.72 -28.49
C PHE A 430 9.28 10.85 -29.43
N ILE A 431 9.27 11.15 -30.73
CA ILE A 431 10.12 10.45 -31.71
C ILE A 431 11.60 10.71 -31.42
N ALA A 432 12.00 11.96 -31.17
CA ALA A 432 13.38 12.28 -30.82
C ALA A 432 13.84 11.55 -29.54
N ALA A 433 12.98 11.47 -28.52
CA ALA A 433 13.28 10.73 -27.29
C ALA A 433 13.41 9.21 -27.53
N GLN A 434 12.62 8.65 -28.46
CA GLN A 434 12.77 7.25 -28.87
C GLN A 434 14.11 7.00 -29.53
N GLU A 435 14.52 7.86 -30.46
CA GLU A 435 15.80 7.72 -31.15
C GLU A 435 17.00 7.90 -30.20
N GLU A 436 16.90 8.85 -29.26
CA GLU A 436 17.98 9.14 -28.31
C GLU A 436 18.12 8.07 -27.22
N HIS A 437 17.01 7.53 -26.71
CA HIS A 437 17.01 6.68 -25.52
C HIS A 437 16.61 5.23 -25.78
N ASN A 438 16.27 4.86 -27.02
CA ASN A 438 15.75 3.54 -27.39
C ASN A 438 14.56 3.13 -26.51
N VAL A 439 13.59 4.03 -26.39
CA VAL A 439 12.33 3.82 -25.67
C VAL A 439 11.17 4.14 -26.62
N ASN A 440 10.28 3.18 -26.82
CA ASN A 440 9.15 3.28 -27.74
C ASN A 440 8.34 4.59 -27.55
N ALA A 441 8.23 5.40 -28.60
CA ALA A 441 7.57 6.71 -28.55
C ALA A 441 6.06 6.60 -28.28
N LEU A 442 5.40 5.58 -28.83
CA LEU A 442 3.98 5.33 -28.58
C LEU A 442 3.73 4.99 -27.12
N TYR A 443 4.63 4.24 -26.48
CA TYR A 443 4.59 4.01 -25.03
C TYR A 443 4.77 5.31 -24.24
N LEU A 444 5.74 6.15 -24.60
CA LEU A 444 5.97 7.43 -23.91
C LEU A 444 4.73 8.32 -24.00
N LEU A 445 4.11 8.42 -25.18
CA LEU A 445 2.85 9.15 -25.37
C LEU A 445 1.71 8.53 -24.54
N ALA A 446 1.51 7.22 -24.62
CA ALA A 446 0.47 6.51 -23.89
C ALA A 446 0.60 6.71 -22.36
N LYS A 447 1.84 6.68 -21.86
CA LYS A 447 2.16 6.98 -20.48
C LYS A 447 1.87 8.44 -20.15
N ALA A 448 2.31 9.39 -20.96
CA ALA A 448 2.02 10.81 -20.74
C ALA A 448 0.50 11.06 -20.66
N ILE A 449 -0.29 10.48 -21.57
CA ILE A 449 -1.75 10.57 -21.54
C ILE A 449 -2.31 10.05 -20.22
N HIS A 450 -1.81 8.90 -19.76
CA HIS A 450 -2.29 8.26 -18.55
C HIS A 450 -2.03 9.08 -17.29
N GLU A 451 -0.79 9.54 -17.10
CA GLU A 451 -0.36 10.20 -15.85
C GLU A 451 -0.82 11.66 -15.75
N SER A 452 -1.13 12.31 -16.88
CA SER A 452 -1.47 13.74 -16.91
C SER A 452 -2.87 14.04 -17.41
N ASN A 453 -3.71 13.01 -17.56
CA ASN A 453 -5.04 13.14 -18.14
C ASN A 453 -4.98 13.86 -19.51
N TRP A 454 -4.32 13.24 -20.48
CA TRP A 454 -4.07 13.82 -21.81
C TRP A 454 -3.27 15.13 -21.77
N GLY A 455 -2.35 15.33 -20.83
CA GLY A 455 -1.54 16.55 -20.72
C GLY A 455 -2.27 17.74 -20.11
N THR A 456 -3.50 17.56 -19.60
CA THR A 456 -4.36 18.67 -19.16
C THR A 456 -4.39 18.89 -17.64
N SER A 457 -3.79 17.99 -16.85
CA SER A 457 -3.72 18.13 -15.40
C SER A 457 -3.02 19.43 -14.97
N ALA A 458 -3.35 19.93 -13.78
CA ALA A 458 -2.72 21.14 -13.23
C ALA A 458 -1.20 20.97 -13.12
N ILE A 459 -0.73 19.84 -12.58
CA ILE A 459 0.71 19.51 -12.49
C ILE A 459 1.38 19.52 -13.87
N ALA A 460 0.73 18.95 -14.89
CA ALA A 460 1.29 18.98 -16.24
C ALA A 460 1.42 20.41 -16.77
N ARG A 461 0.37 21.23 -16.64
CA ARG A 461 0.35 22.59 -17.21
C ARG A 461 1.21 23.59 -16.45
N GLU A 462 1.24 23.50 -15.12
CA GLU A 462 1.92 24.46 -14.26
C GLU A 462 3.40 24.10 -14.04
N LYS A 463 3.74 22.81 -14.09
CA LYS A 463 5.10 22.31 -13.82
C LYS A 463 5.79 21.67 -15.02
N TYR A 464 5.14 21.68 -16.19
CA TYR A 464 5.59 20.95 -17.39
C TYR A 464 5.82 19.45 -17.15
N ASN A 465 5.14 18.87 -16.15
CA ASN A 465 5.37 17.52 -15.69
C ASN A 465 4.28 16.56 -16.19
N LEU A 466 4.47 16.03 -17.40
CA LEU A 466 3.51 15.17 -18.10
C LEU A 466 3.39 13.75 -17.51
N PHE A 467 4.26 13.37 -16.59
CA PHE A 467 4.38 12.00 -16.09
C PHE A 467 4.17 11.87 -14.58
N GLY A 468 3.74 12.95 -13.91
CA GLY A 468 3.55 12.96 -12.47
C GLY A 468 4.82 12.68 -11.67
N TYR A 469 6.01 12.97 -12.23
CA TYR A 469 7.27 12.60 -11.60
C TYR A 469 7.46 13.30 -10.26
N LYS A 470 7.73 12.52 -9.19
CA LYS A 470 7.79 12.94 -7.78
C LYS A 470 6.49 13.47 -7.17
N ALA A 471 5.36 13.42 -7.89
CA ALA A 471 4.07 13.71 -7.26
C ALA A 471 3.76 12.60 -6.24
N VAL A 472 3.73 12.93 -4.95
CA VAL A 472 3.38 12.00 -3.87
C VAL A 472 1.95 12.25 -3.43
N ASP A 473 1.19 11.19 -3.12
CA ASP A 473 -0.24 11.29 -2.80
C ASP A 473 -0.54 12.24 -1.62
N SER A 474 0.39 12.40 -0.68
CA SER A 474 0.25 13.28 0.48
C SER A 474 0.47 14.77 0.17
N ASN A 475 1.16 15.11 -0.92
CA ASN A 475 1.41 16.48 -1.36
C ASN A 475 1.77 16.51 -2.86
N PRO A 476 0.81 16.19 -3.75
CA PRO A 476 1.12 15.97 -5.16
C PRO A 476 1.49 17.28 -5.87
N GLY A 477 0.94 18.41 -5.42
CA GLY A 477 1.22 19.74 -5.93
C GLY A 477 2.66 20.16 -5.65
N GLU A 478 3.07 20.28 -4.39
CA GLU A 478 4.41 20.80 -4.05
C GLU A 478 5.51 19.77 -4.32
N GLY A 479 5.25 18.48 -4.08
CA GLY A 479 6.23 17.40 -4.24
C GLY A 479 6.58 17.07 -5.70
N ALA A 480 5.67 17.35 -6.64
CA ALA A 480 5.92 17.12 -8.07
C ALA A 480 7.12 17.94 -8.57
N ALA A 481 7.98 17.29 -9.36
CA ALA A 481 9.09 17.96 -10.02
C ALA A 481 8.55 19.01 -11.00
N THR A 482 9.29 20.13 -11.12
CA THR A 482 9.10 21.13 -12.16
C THR A 482 10.17 20.97 -13.21
N PHE A 483 9.77 21.01 -14.49
CA PHE A 483 10.66 20.97 -15.64
C PHE A 483 10.67 22.31 -16.36
N GLU A 484 11.73 22.59 -17.10
CA GLU A 484 11.86 23.83 -17.89
C GLU A 484 10.91 23.86 -19.09
N SER A 485 10.56 22.69 -19.63
CA SER A 485 9.64 22.52 -20.74
C SER A 485 9.07 21.10 -20.79
N TYR A 486 8.03 20.90 -21.60
CA TYR A 486 7.51 19.56 -21.89
C TYR A 486 8.56 18.66 -22.55
N GLU A 487 9.43 19.23 -23.38
CA GLU A 487 10.53 18.49 -24.01
C GLU A 487 11.54 18.00 -22.98
N ALA A 488 11.98 18.87 -22.07
CA ALA A 488 12.88 18.48 -20.99
C ALA A 488 12.27 17.36 -20.14
N CYS A 489 10.96 17.43 -19.86
CA CYS A 489 10.25 16.37 -19.15
C CYS A 489 10.24 15.04 -19.91
N ILE A 490 9.89 15.04 -21.20
CA ILE A 490 9.81 13.82 -22.02
C ILE A 490 11.18 13.15 -22.15
N ARG A 491 12.24 13.91 -22.48
CA ARG A 491 13.61 13.36 -22.59
C ARG A 491 14.10 12.82 -21.26
N PHE A 492 13.89 13.56 -20.16
CA PHE A 492 14.22 13.10 -18.82
C PHE A 492 13.54 11.77 -18.49
N ILE A 493 12.24 11.64 -18.78
CA ILE A 493 11.48 10.43 -18.45
C ILE A 493 11.87 9.26 -19.35
N ALA A 494 12.13 9.48 -20.64
CA ALA A 494 12.63 8.44 -21.53
C ALA A 494 13.97 7.89 -21.03
N ASN A 495 14.92 8.76 -20.69
CA ASN A 495 16.19 8.33 -20.08
C ASN A 495 15.98 7.65 -18.72
N PHE A 496 15.09 8.17 -17.87
CA PHE A 496 14.79 7.58 -16.57
C PHE A 496 14.24 6.15 -16.70
N ILE A 497 13.30 5.91 -17.64
CA ILE A 497 12.77 4.57 -17.91
C ILE A 497 13.87 3.64 -18.42
N LYS A 498 14.68 4.09 -19.38
CA LYS A 498 15.84 3.37 -19.89
C LYS A 498 16.76 2.92 -18.75
N GLU A 499 17.23 3.87 -17.95
CA GLU A 499 18.24 3.63 -16.91
C GLU A 499 17.68 2.87 -15.71
N SER A 500 16.43 3.15 -15.33
CA SER A 500 15.86 2.67 -14.07
C SER A 500 14.93 1.48 -14.20
N TYR A 501 14.42 1.10 -15.37
CA TYR A 501 13.41 0.02 -15.44
C TYR A 501 13.66 -1.03 -16.51
N ILE A 502 14.08 -0.63 -17.71
CA ILE A 502 14.17 -1.55 -18.85
C ILE A 502 15.59 -2.01 -19.16
N SER A 503 16.60 -1.49 -18.44
CA SER A 503 17.99 -1.96 -18.52
C SER A 503 18.35 -2.80 -17.28
N PRO A 504 18.96 -4.00 -17.44
CA PRO A 504 19.43 -4.83 -16.33
C PRO A 504 20.61 -4.20 -15.59
N ARG A 505 21.35 -3.33 -16.28
CA ARG A 505 22.42 -2.50 -15.71
C ARG A 505 22.18 -1.04 -16.06
N ASN A 506 22.50 -0.14 -15.13
CA ASN A 506 22.51 1.29 -15.43
C ASN A 506 23.78 1.67 -16.21
N SER A 507 23.85 2.93 -16.66
CA SER A 507 24.98 3.53 -17.36
C SER A 507 26.30 3.50 -16.57
N GLN A 508 26.27 3.31 -15.25
CA GLN A 508 27.45 3.11 -14.40
C GLN A 508 27.86 1.63 -14.26
N GLY A 509 27.16 0.71 -14.94
CA GLY A 509 27.43 -0.73 -14.92
C GLY A 509 26.90 -1.49 -13.71
N ALA A 510 26.19 -0.81 -12.79
CA ALA A 510 25.60 -1.41 -11.60
C ALA A 510 24.30 -2.15 -11.92
N ASN A 511 24.03 -3.24 -11.20
CA ASN A 511 22.78 -3.99 -11.34
C ASN A 511 21.58 -3.11 -10.96
N ASN A 512 20.55 -3.14 -11.79
CA ASN A 512 19.34 -2.37 -11.57
C ASN A 512 18.32 -3.19 -10.78
N TRP A 513 18.11 -2.84 -9.50
CA TRP A 513 17.15 -3.54 -8.62
C TRP A 513 15.69 -3.43 -9.06
N ARG A 514 15.35 -2.43 -9.90
CA ARG A 514 14.00 -2.25 -10.45
C ARG A 514 13.76 -3.05 -11.73
N TYR A 515 14.80 -3.57 -12.35
CA TYR A 515 14.70 -4.30 -13.61
C TYR A 515 13.93 -5.62 -13.44
N ASN A 516 12.81 -5.73 -14.14
CA ASN A 516 11.99 -6.94 -14.21
C ASN A 516 11.63 -7.29 -15.66
N GLY A 517 12.46 -6.88 -16.62
CA GLY A 517 12.27 -7.06 -18.05
C GLY A 517 11.81 -5.78 -18.74
N ALA A 518 12.16 -5.59 -20.01
CA ALA A 518 11.90 -4.37 -20.77
C ALA A 518 10.45 -4.24 -21.30
N LEU A 519 9.42 -4.65 -20.56
CA LEU A 519 8.01 -4.60 -20.96
C LEU A 519 7.14 -3.84 -19.94
N LEU A 520 5.92 -3.46 -20.31
CA LEU A 520 4.94 -2.92 -19.34
C LEU A 520 4.63 -3.94 -18.25
N GLY A 521 4.20 -5.13 -18.68
CA GLY A 521 3.93 -6.29 -17.84
C GLY A 521 2.86 -6.07 -16.76
N ASN A 522 3.02 -6.79 -15.65
CA ASN A 522 2.09 -6.87 -14.54
C ASN A 522 2.87 -6.93 -13.21
N LYS A 523 2.27 -7.47 -12.15
CA LYS A 523 2.94 -7.60 -10.84
C LYS A 523 3.97 -8.73 -10.75
N THR A 524 4.16 -9.49 -11.84
CA THR A 524 5.15 -10.56 -11.96
C THR A 524 6.39 -10.16 -12.74
N VAL A 525 6.20 -9.47 -13.87
CA VAL A 525 7.27 -9.04 -14.78
C VAL A 525 6.99 -7.64 -15.32
N GLY A 526 8.03 -6.98 -15.82
CA GLY A 526 7.95 -5.65 -16.43
C GLY A 526 8.04 -4.49 -15.44
N ILE A 527 7.87 -3.29 -15.99
CA ILE A 527 7.93 -2.01 -15.27
C ILE A 527 6.97 -2.01 -14.07
N ASN A 528 5.77 -2.58 -14.22
CA ASN A 528 4.71 -2.51 -13.21
C ASN A 528 5.03 -3.22 -11.88
N VAL A 529 6.01 -4.13 -11.86
CA VAL A 529 6.46 -4.77 -10.61
C VAL A 529 6.93 -3.75 -9.59
N ARG A 530 7.59 -2.67 -10.05
CA ARG A 530 8.25 -1.67 -9.21
C ARG A 530 7.82 -0.22 -9.48
N TYR A 531 7.06 0.04 -10.53
CA TYR A 531 6.73 1.41 -10.95
C TYR A 531 5.51 2.00 -10.24
N ALA A 532 4.39 1.29 -10.26
CA ALA A 532 3.13 1.76 -9.68
C ALA A 532 2.66 0.77 -8.64
N SER A 533 1.89 1.22 -7.64
CA SER A 533 1.17 0.32 -6.73
C SER A 533 0.05 -0.41 -7.49
N ASP A 534 -0.67 0.29 -8.36
CA ASP A 534 -1.78 -0.23 -9.17
C ASP A 534 -1.37 -1.51 -9.94
N PRO A 535 -1.96 -2.67 -9.62
CA PRO A 535 -1.61 -3.93 -10.29
C PRO A 535 -1.89 -3.94 -11.78
N TYR A 536 -2.72 -3.01 -12.27
CA TYR A 536 -3.15 -2.97 -13.66
C TYR A 536 -2.65 -1.75 -14.44
N TRP A 537 -1.72 -0.97 -13.87
CA TRP A 537 -1.08 0.15 -14.57
C TRP A 537 -0.56 -0.24 -15.96
N GLY A 538 0.14 -1.36 -16.07
CA GLY A 538 0.65 -1.87 -17.36
C GLY A 538 -0.45 -2.12 -18.39
N GLN A 539 -1.58 -2.71 -17.98
CA GLN A 539 -2.74 -2.91 -18.86
C GLN A 539 -3.39 -1.58 -19.28
N LYS A 540 -3.44 -0.59 -18.38
CA LYS A 540 -4.01 0.73 -18.69
C LYS A 540 -3.16 1.47 -19.72
N ILE A 541 -1.84 1.45 -19.58
CA ILE A 541 -0.91 2.01 -20.58
C ILE A 541 -1.03 1.27 -21.91
N ALA A 542 -0.99 -0.06 -21.90
CA ALA A 542 -1.19 -0.88 -23.09
C ALA A 542 -2.53 -0.58 -23.80
N GLY A 543 -3.58 -0.32 -23.03
CA GLY A 543 -4.87 0.11 -23.55
C GLY A 543 -4.85 1.46 -24.26
N HIS A 544 -4.02 2.42 -23.82
CA HIS A 544 -3.78 3.67 -24.56
C HIS A 544 -3.03 3.42 -25.86
N MET A 545 -1.98 2.60 -25.83
CA MET A 545 -1.22 2.22 -27.04
C MET A 545 -2.11 1.52 -28.06
N TYR A 546 -2.93 0.56 -27.63
CA TYR A 546 -3.89 -0.12 -28.50
C TYR A 546 -4.93 0.83 -29.10
N ARG A 547 -5.44 1.80 -28.33
CA ARG A 547 -6.39 2.79 -28.87
C ARG A 547 -5.75 3.64 -29.96
N ALA A 548 -4.51 4.08 -29.74
CA ALA A 548 -3.75 4.83 -30.73
C ALA A 548 -3.50 3.99 -31.98
N ASP A 549 -3.01 2.77 -31.79
CA ASP A 549 -2.71 1.87 -32.89
C ASP A 549 -3.96 1.54 -33.71
N ARG A 550 -5.06 1.14 -33.05
CA ARG A 550 -6.34 0.87 -33.72
C ARG A 550 -6.86 2.08 -34.50
N HIS A 551 -6.71 3.29 -33.95
CA HIS A 551 -7.22 4.51 -34.58
C HIS A 551 -6.38 4.94 -35.78
N LEU A 552 -5.05 4.80 -35.68
CA LEU A 552 -4.11 5.23 -36.72
C LEU A 552 -3.85 4.16 -37.80
N GLY A 553 -4.63 3.06 -37.81
CA GLY A 553 -4.60 2.05 -38.87
C GLY A 553 -3.75 0.81 -38.58
N GLY A 554 -3.34 0.62 -37.32
CA GLY A 554 -2.74 -0.61 -36.82
C GLY A 554 -1.28 -0.80 -37.20
N LEU A 555 -0.53 0.26 -37.53
CA LEU A 555 0.82 0.15 -38.06
C LEU A 555 1.76 -0.66 -37.16
N ASP A 556 1.69 -0.57 -35.83
CA ASP A 556 2.58 -1.32 -34.93
C ASP A 556 2.17 -2.79 -34.78
N THR A 557 0.94 -3.16 -35.18
CA THR A 557 0.40 -4.53 -35.07
C THR A 557 0.20 -5.22 -36.43
N LYS A 558 0.32 -4.51 -37.55
CA LYS A 558 0.31 -5.09 -38.90
C LYS A 558 1.45 -6.08 -39.07
N VAL A 559 1.19 -7.15 -39.82
CA VAL A 559 2.14 -8.25 -40.07
C VAL A 559 3.51 -7.76 -40.56
N GLU A 560 3.54 -6.71 -41.39
CA GLU A 560 4.76 -6.12 -41.95
C GLU A 560 5.66 -5.42 -40.91
N ASN A 561 5.09 -4.91 -39.82
CA ASN A 561 5.79 -4.13 -38.79
C ASN A 561 5.80 -4.83 -37.42
N ARG A 562 4.95 -5.84 -37.23
CA ARG A 562 4.75 -6.52 -35.96
C ARG A 562 6.04 -7.25 -35.56
N VAL A 563 6.53 -6.95 -34.36
CA VAL A 563 7.71 -7.64 -33.84
C VAL A 563 7.37 -9.05 -33.38
N ARG A 564 8.33 -9.96 -33.51
CA ARG A 564 8.20 -11.34 -33.04
C ARG A 564 8.54 -11.42 -31.56
N ILE A 565 7.55 -11.75 -30.74
CA ILE A 565 7.69 -11.78 -29.28
C ILE A 565 7.83 -13.23 -28.81
N GLY A 566 8.86 -13.48 -28.00
CA GLY A 566 9.01 -14.69 -27.22
C GLY A 566 8.68 -14.45 -25.75
N ILE A 567 8.01 -15.39 -25.09
CA ILE A 567 7.76 -15.37 -23.64
C ILE A 567 8.65 -16.40 -22.98
N VAL A 568 9.50 -15.96 -22.06
CA VAL A 568 10.33 -16.87 -21.26
C VAL A 568 9.44 -17.73 -20.37
N ASN A 569 9.68 -19.03 -20.38
CA ASN A 569 8.80 -20.06 -19.81
C ASN A 569 9.59 -21.10 -19.00
N THR A 570 10.39 -20.67 -18.03
CA THR A 570 11.13 -21.58 -17.13
C THR A 570 11.20 -21.06 -15.70
N ASN A 571 11.20 -21.96 -14.72
CA ASN A 571 11.30 -21.59 -13.30
C ASN A 571 12.75 -21.52 -12.80
N LEU A 572 13.73 -21.88 -13.62
CA LEU A 572 15.15 -22.01 -13.22
C LEU A 572 15.99 -20.74 -13.43
N GLY A 573 15.37 -19.66 -13.91
CA GLY A 573 16.09 -18.52 -14.47
C GLY A 573 16.56 -18.78 -15.91
N LEU A 574 16.85 -17.72 -16.65
CA LEU A 574 17.35 -17.81 -18.03
C LEU A 574 18.52 -16.85 -18.23
N ASN A 575 19.69 -17.40 -18.57
CA ASN A 575 20.85 -16.61 -18.95
C ASN A 575 20.71 -16.11 -20.40
N VAL A 576 21.01 -14.83 -20.60
CA VAL A 576 21.07 -14.17 -21.89
C VAL A 576 22.54 -14.02 -22.27
N ARG A 577 22.92 -14.57 -23.42
CA ARG A 577 24.32 -14.84 -23.77
C ARG A 577 24.81 -14.10 -24.99
N SER A 578 26.12 -13.94 -25.11
CA SER A 578 26.74 -13.28 -26.25
C SER A 578 26.78 -14.15 -27.52
N GLN A 579 26.71 -15.48 -27.38
CA GLN A 579 26.69 -16.43 -28.50
C GLN A 579 25.69 -17.56 -28.21
N PRO A 580 25.19 -18.30 -29.22
CA PRO A 580 24.24 -19.40 -29.07
C PRO A 580 24.92 -20.68 -28.56
N VAL A 581 25.66 -20.58 -27.45
CA VAL A 581 26.32 -21.70 -26.77
C VAL A 581 26.35 -21.43 -25.27
N THR A 582 26.13 -22.47 -24.46
CA THR A 582 25.99 -22.38 -23.00
C THR A 582 27.26 -21.95 -22.25
N THR A 583 28.42 -22.01 -22.90
CA THR A 583 29.71 -21.59 -22.32
C THR A 583 30.07 -20.13 -22.61
N SER A 584 29.33 -19.46 -23.50
CA SER A 584 29.60 -18.07 -23.83
C SER A 584 29.22 -17.09 -22.71
N THR A 585 29.81 -15.90 -22.76
CA THR A 585 29.60 -14.83 -21.78
C THR A 585 28.13 -14.54 -21.56
N VAL A 586 27.70 -14.50 -20.29
CA VAL A 586 26.38 -14.05 -19.89
C VAL A 586 26.36 -12.52 -19.90
N GLN A 587 25.54 -11.92 -20.77
CA GLN A 587 25.34 -10.47 -20.77
C GLN A 587 24.53 -10.05 -19.54
N PHE A 588 23.45 -10.78 -19.25
CA PHE A 588 22.59 -10.64 -18.08
C PHE A 588 21.72 -11.89 -17.92
N SER A 589 20.88 -11.94 -16.89
CA SER A 589 19.96 -13.06 -16.66
C SER A 589 18.57 -12.56 -16.31
N TYR A 590 17.56 -13.33 -16.70
CA TYR A 590 16.20 -13.23 -16.17
C TYR A 590 16.09 -14.10 -14.91
N PRO A 591 16.03 -13.51 -13.70
CA PRO A 591 16.15 -14.27 -12.45
C PRO A 591 14.88 -15.07 -12.11
N ARG A 592 13.71 -14.66 -12.60
CA ARG A 592 12.41 -15.29 -12.35
C ARG A 592 11.78 -15.71 -13.68
N ALA A 593 12.30 -16.73 -14.35
CA ALA A 593 12.16 -16.86 -15.80
C ALA A 593 10.78 -17.29 -16.37
N LYS A 594 9.65 -16.92 -15.73
CA LYS A 594 8.31 -17.03 -16.34
C LYS A 594 7.74 -15.64 -16.61
N GLY A 595 7.31 -15.39 -17.85
CA GLY A 595 6.55 -14.20 -18.27
C GLY A 595 7.38 -13.07 -18.90
N TYR A 596 8.70 -13.07 -18.75
CA TYR A 596 9.57 -12.08 -19.40
C TYR A 596 9.38 -12.13 -20.91
N SER A 597 9.33 -10.97 -21.56
CA SER A 597 9.23 -10.91 -23.03
C SER A 597 10.59 -10.64 -23.65
N VAL A 598 10.90 -11.34 -24.72
CA VAL A 598 12.08 -11.13 -25.56
C VAL A 598 11.64 -10.79 -26.98
N LEU A 599 12.37 -9.90 -27.65
CA LEU A 599 12.16 -9.63 -29.07
C LEU A 599 13.02 -10.58 -29.87
N ILE A 600 12.42 -11.55 -30.55
CA ILE A 600 13.11 -12.51 -31.40
C ILE A 600 13.41 -11.84 -32.74
N VAL A 601 14.70 -11.78 -33.10
CA VAL A 601 15.14 -11.27 -34.41
C VAL A 601 15.50 -12.40 -35.36
N ASP A 602 15.94 -13.55 -34.85
CA ASP A 602 16.32 -14.71 -35.65
C ASP A 602 16.29 -16.02 -34.85
N GLU A 603 16.30 -17.15 -35.56
CA GLU A 603 16.50 -18.50 -35.01
C GLU A 603 17.87 -19.04 -35.39
N VAL A 604 18.57 -19.64 -34.44
CA VAL A 604 19.85 -20.31 -34.68
C VAL A 604 19.79 -21.72 -34.14
N ILE A 605 20.03 -22.71 -35.01
CA ILE A 605 20.32 -24.08 -34.56
C ILE A 605 21.83 -24.16 -34.32
N ALA A 606 22.21 -24.31 -33.05
CA ALA A 606 23.61 -24.45 -32.67
C ALA A 606 24.19 -25.79 -33.13
N ALA A 607 25.52 -25.93 -33.06
CA ALA A 607 26.22 -27.13 -33.52
C ALA A 607 25.81 -28.43 -32.78
N ASP A 608 25.26 -28.30 -31.58
CA ASP A 608 24.70 -29.39 -30.77
C ASP A 608 23.24 -29.73 -31.12
N GLY A 609 22.66 -29.09 -32.15
CA GLY A 609 21.29 -29.29 -32.61
C GLY A 609 20.23 -28.54 -31.79
N VAL A 610 20.64 -27.73 -30.82
CA VAL A 610 19.73 -26.98 -29.94
C VAL A 610 19.27 -25.68 -30.60
N LEU A 611 17.98 -25.35 -30.45
CA LEU A 611 17.42 -24.07 -30.88
C LEU A 611 17.77 -22.95 -29.90
N TRP A 612 18.37 -21.89 -30.44
CA TRP A 612 18.57 -20.60 -29.79
C TRP A 612 17.81 -19.52 -30.53
N TYR A 613 17.32 -18.53 -29.79
CA TYR A 613 16.77 -17.31 -30.37
C TYR A 613 17.82 -16.21 -30.28
N LYS A 614 18.14 -15.59 -31.42
CA LYS A 614 18.79 -14.29 -31.43
C LYS A 614 17.74 -13.25 -31.06
N ILE A 615 18.03 -12.41 -30.08
CA ILE A 615 17.10 -11.41 -29.56
C ILE A 615 17.72 -10.02 -29.58
N LEU A 616 16.87 -8.98 -29.62
CA LEU A 616 17.29 -7.64 -29.21
C LEU A 616 17.63 -7.69 -27.71
N SER A 617 18.83 -7.26 -27.34
CA SER A 617 19.29 -7.36 -25.96
C SER A 617 18.66 -6.26 -25.10
N ASP A 618 18.28 -6.62 -23.88
CA ASP A 618 17.90 -5.63 -22.86
C ASP A 618 19.13 -4.92 -22.27
N HIS A 619 20.35 -5.44 -22.51
CA HIS A 619 21.57 -4.87 -21.99
C HIS A 619 22.04 -3.67 -22.84
N PRO A 620 22.25 -2.47 -22.25
CA PRO A 620 22.49 -1.25 -23.03
C PRO A 620 23.81 -1.25 -23.83
N ALA A 621 24.78 -2.09 -23.47
CA ALA A 621 26.06 -2.21 -24.19
C ALA A 621 26.02 -3.20 -25.38
N HIS A 622 24.89 -3.87 -25.63
CA HIS A 622 24.79 -4.89 -26.65
C HIS A 622 23.51 -4.69 -27.46
N GLU A 623 23.62 -4.76 -28.78
CA GLU A 623 22.43 -4.70 -29.64
C GLU A 623 21.70 -6.05 -29.63
N PHE A 624 22.43 -7.15 -29.79
CA PHE A 624 21.87 -8.51 -29.83
C PHE A 624 22.42 -9.41 -28.74
N ALA A 625 21.62 -10.42 -28.40
CA ALA A 625 22.00 -11.52 -27.53
C ALA A 625 21.32 -12.81 -27.96
N TYR A 626 21.62 -13.90 -27.26
CA TYR A 626 21.06 -15.21 -27.51
C TYR A 626 20.43 -15.78 -26.26
N VAL A 627 19.24 -16.34 -26.41
CA VAL A 627 18.56 -17.10 -25.37
C VAL A 627 18.29 -18.52 -25.82
N TYR A 628 18.36 -19.43 -24.86
CA TYR A 628 18.02 -20.82 -25.09
C TYR A 628 16.53 -20.91 -25.48
N GLY A 629 16.23 -21.52 -26.62
CA GLY A 629 14.86 -21.67 -27.12
C GLY A 629 14.23 -22.94 -26.58
N ASN A 630 14.58 -24.09 -27.18
CA ASN A 630 14.06 -25.41 -26.84
C ASN A 630 15.20 -26.44 -26.81
N GLY A 631 15.12 -27.41 -25.89
CA GLY A 631 16.04 -28.53 -25.84
C GLY A 631 15.66 -29.61 -24.81
N PRO A 632 16.59 -30.47 -24.37
CA PRO A 632 16.28 -31.61 -23.49
C PRO A 632 15.61 -31.23 -22.16
N LEU A 633 15.78 -29.98 -21.73
CA LEU A 633 15.22 -29.44 -20.49
C LEU A 633 13.86 -28.74 -20.68
N GLY A 634 13.27 -28.82 -21.88
CA GLY A 634 11.96 -28.26 -22.22
C GLY A 634 12.03 -26.98 -23.07
N GLN A 635 10.85 -26.34 -23.22
CA GLN A 635 10.69 -25.08 -23.94
C GLN A 635 10.93 -23.89 -23.01
N TYR A 636 12.06 -23.22 -23.19
CA TYR A 636 12.46 -22.05 -22.39
C TYR A 636 11.85 -20.76 -22.92
N VAL A 637 11.49 -20.70 -24.20
CA VAL A 637 10.83 -19.54 -24.82
C VAL A 637 9.64 -20.00 -25.66
N ILE A 638 8.47 -19.47 -25.36
CA ILE A 638 7.24 -19.59 -26.17
C ILE A 638 7.25 -18.46 -27.19
N ASP A 639 7.46 -18.79 -28.45
CA ASP A 639 7.36 -17.84 -29.55
C ASP A 639 5.88 -17.62 -29.95
N LEU A 640 5.37 -16.41 -29.72
CA LEU A 640 3.97 -16.04 -29.94
C LEU A 640 3.60 -15.91 -31.42
N SER A 641 4.57 -15.99 -32.33
CA SER A 641 4.28 -16.06 -33.78
C SER A 641 3.93 -17.47 -34.25
N LYS A 642 4.24 -18.50 -33.45
CA LYS A 642 3.90 -19.90 -33.70
C LYS A 642 2.61 -20.29 -32.94
N PRO A 643 1.84 -21.28 -33.43
CA PRO A 643 0.74 -21.84 -32.65
C PRO A 643 1.23 -22.29 -31.27
N LEU A 644 0.49 -21.92 -30.22
CA LEU A 644 0.77 -22.43 -28.88
C LEU A 644 0.64 -23.96 -28.92
N VAL A 645 1.72 -24.67 -28.59
CA VAL A 645 1.70 -26.14 -28.46
C VAL A 645 0.82 -26.45 -27.25
N LYS A 646 -0.27 -27.20 -27.50
CA LYS A 646 -1.27 -27.55 -26.47
C LYS A 646 -0.75 -28.55 -25.46
#